data_AF-A0A427Y8D4-F1
#
_entry.id   AF-A0A427Y8D4-F1
#
_cell.length_a   1.000
_cell.length_b   1.000
_cell.length_c   1.000
_cell.angle_alpha   90.00
_cell.angle_beta   90.00
_cell.angle_gamma   90.00
#
_symmetry.space_group_name_H-M   'P 1'
#
loop_
_entity.id
_entity.type
_entity.pdbx_description
1 polymer ?
#
loop_
_entity_poly.entity_id
_entity_poly.type
_entity_poly.pdbx_seq_one_letter_code
_entity_poly.pdbx_strand_id
1 'polypeptide(L)'
;MRRIGSDEEDSQGDDDRDRLGDIMVGTEWEVVGPFPSGMREHPMMGSPLAAFLPRTEYQDPDVDFARRPYEPDETWPSELGFGGRVGWSKFTTGESGWVEIAYPHIRWDQLRNDHGWSALQFQSILRTSFSLPKLPGKVVTPFRIDLIQGTEFALIPADREPELPTRWYAGDIYAFAGTPSGSSGTDTTTKASNFARSLALSPGEYTMLVRAMYEIRMFGDPGVGSAPVIRMSVRVEMDGSDDSDSSEEDVQMLDGSGVVPDVVDGWLMGEWMSVGARASAGLEADARVSLAEKIDEEGLELELGGGDVRLVPGQTRPLAIRVKQLGQLGRDVKWLRVPLRVRSGRKIVVKTWTIPLRHHDPFNLPAFKMTFASPTLSPALPTGTSPALVSYAMVVPPTSLTYAGVRPPVILAAHGAGVDASSPFWTAAIPVRPGGWAVCPTGRNEWGEDWHGGSMADAWAARDVLPWIAERLGCEVSDQTLLVGHSNGGQGAWHLAARYPDRVVGVIAASGWLKIQDYVPYTQSTSGHFADPALLGILHSSLSPYNNDLYASNLAHIPILAVHGSDDDNVPPRHSRAHVALVSAWAGDQGTSSNSIQLVEVLKKGHWWDDVFREKEVVEWLDGLSEKEGWDEQRKRGFTLTSANPQECGGRAGIRILELEAPGRLARLDVNARQWRDRANGPLDLRGMNIRRISIDTSGHGTTVLKKGVVEWEEELSSTYARAYGPMIRLLSTSAALTLVAGTDPSSRSIAQRIAHDLYVYHRLDSEILEPHDALERTARVSFPTKGVMTVGGKLVYESGTGIITLHPHPTSLYGLAAIIAGNDSEGLELAARLFLSAQACRSRTGQSWDVSRDGAGQGVSLEPGESQRFGIRGMVLGCRVEVERGDVLDG
;
A
#
# COMPACT_ATOMS: atom_id res chain seq x y z
N MET A 1 -42.59 -23.39 -67.35
CA MET A 1 -42.78 -22.28 -68.32
C MET A 1 -41.46 -21.51 -68.39
N ARG A 2 -40.94 -21.29 -69.61
CA ARG A 2 -39.94 -20.33 -70.14
C ARG A 2 -39.24 -19.38 -69.12
N ARG A 3 -37.95 -19.02 -69.20
CA ARG A 3 -37.04 -18.82 -70.36
C ARG A 3 -35.58 -18.62 -69.88
N ILE A 4 -34.66 -18.75 -70.83
CA ILE A 4 -33.19 -18.63 -70.80
C ILE A 4 -32.71 -17.16 -70.86
N GLY A 5 -31.50 -16.88 -70.33
CA GLY A 5 -30.59 -15.74 -70.63
C GLY A 5 -29.68 -15.42 -69.42
N SER A 6 -28.44 -15.92 -69.37
CA SER A 6 -27.17 -15.28 -69.79
C SER A 6 -26.92 -13.91 -69.14
N ASP A 7 -25.96 -13.83 -68.21
CA ASP A 7 -24.70 -13.09 -68.40
C ASP A 7 -23.75 -13.36 -67.22
N GLU A 8 -22.53 -13.74 -67.55
CA GLU A 8 -21.36 -13.75 -66.67
C GLU A 8 -20.93 -12.30 -66.44
N GLU A 9 -20.87 -11.85 -65.19
CA GLU A 9 -20.03 -10.72 -64.77
C GLU A 9 -19.46 -11.00 -63.37
N ASP A 10 -18.14 -10.81 -63.29
CA ASP A 10 -17.26 -10.97 -62.13
C ASP A 10 -17.81 -10.33 -60.85
N SER A 11 -17.80 -11.09 -59.76
CA SER A 11 -17.66 -10.54 -58.40
C SER A 11 -16.97 -11.57 -57.49
N GLN A 12 -15.70 -11.83 -57.80
CA GLN A 12 -14.71 -12.17 -56.77
C GLN A 12 -14.07 -10.86 -56.30
N GLY A 13 -14.06 -10.65 -54.97
CA GLY A 13 -13.75 -9.38 -54.31
C GLY A 13 -15.05 -8.68 -53.94
N ASP A 14 -15.39 -8.43 -52.68
CA ASP A 14 -14.57 -7.75 -51.69
C ASP A 14 -15.33 -7.81 -50.34
N ASP A 15 -15.20 -8.91 -49.58
CA ASP A 15 -15.88 -9.07 -48.26
C ASP A 15 -14.94 -9.56 -47.15
N ASP A 16 -13.63 -9.51 -47.37
CA ASP A 16 -12.58 -9.66 -46.33
C ASP A 16 -12.17 -8.27 -45.83
N ARG A 17 -13.12 -7.49 -45.29
CA ARG A 17 -12.75 -6.37 -44.41
C ARG A 17 -12.36 -6.94 -43.06
N ASP A 18 -11.04 -7.16 -42.92
CA ASP A 18 -10.24 -7.22 -41.70
C ASP A 18 -11.04 -7.15 -40.39
N ARG A 19 -11.51 -8.30 -39.90
CA ARG A 19 -11.73 -8.45 -38.45
C ARG A 19 -10.38 -8.81 -37.85
N LEU A 20 -9.83 -7.90 -37.03
CA LEU A 20 -8.70 -8.20 -36.16
C LEU A 20 -9.02 -9.47 -35.35
N GLY A 21 -8.05 -10.37 -35.21
CA GLY A 21 -8.22 -11.54 -34.35
C GLY A 21 -8.39 -11.12 -32.89
N ASP A 22 -9.21 -11.84 -32.13
CA ASP A 22 -9.39 -11.60 -30.69
C ASP A 22 -8.22 -12.18 -29.88
N ILE A 23 -7.96 -11.60 -28.69
CA ILE A 23 -7.08 -12.24 -27.69
C ILE A 23 -7.82 -13.44 -27.11
N MET A 24 -7.18 -14.61 -27.10
CA MET A 24 -7.79 -15.83 -26.59
C MET A 24 -7.08 -16.27 -25.31
N VAL A 25 -7.84 -16.47 -24.23
CA VAL A 25 -7.38 -17.14 -23.00
C VAL A 25 -8.04 -18.51 -22.94
N GLY A 26 -7.24 -19.55 -22.71
CA GLY A 26 -7.74 -20.92 -22.61
C GLY A 26 -8.69 -21.08 -21.43
N THR A 27 -9.75 -21.87 -21.64
CA THR A 27 -10.77 -22.15 -20.61
C THR A 27 -10.45 -23.37 -19.76
N GLU A 28 -9.52 -24.22 -20.20
CA GLU A 28 -9.01 -25.36 -19.43
C GLU A 28 -7.71 -24.97 -18.73
N TRP A 29 -7.64 -25.21 -17.43
CA TRP A 29 -6.49 -24.91 -16.59
C TRP A 29 -5.87 -26.20 -16.07
N GLU A 30 -4.60 -26.39 -16.37
CA GLU A 30 -3.80 -27.48 -15.80
C GLU A 30 -3.06 -26.96 -14.57
N VAL A 31 -3.20 -27.68 -13.46
CA VAL A 31 -2.84 -27.17 -12.13
C VAL A 31 -2.03 -28.22 -11.38
N VAL A 32 -0.98 -27.78 -10.69
CA VAL A 32 -0.22 -28.60 -9.73
C VAL A 32 -0.33 -27.99 -8.34
N GLY A 33 -0.74 -28.80 -7.37
CA GLY A 33 -0.94 -28.40 -5.98
C GLY A 33 -1.91 -29.33 -5.23
N PRO A 34 -2.27 -29.02 -3.98
CA PRO A 34 -1.88 -27.82 -3.23
C PRO A 34 -0.52 -27.97 -2.53
N PHE A 35 0.25 -26.88 -2.48
CA PHE A 35 1.47 -26.77 -1.67
C PHE A 35 1.20 -25.85 -0.47
N PRO A 36 1.77 -26.13 0.71
CA PRO A 36 1.63 -25.24 1.86
C PRO A 36 2.16 -23.84 1.52
N SER A 37 1.56 -22.82 2.13
CA SER A 37 2.03 -21.44 2.06
C SER A 37 1.81 -20.74 3.39
N GLY A 38 2.69 -19.82 3.75
CA GLY A 38 2.52 -18.98 4.92
C GLY A 38 1.69 -17.73 4.63
N MET A 39 0.99 -17.25 5.66
CA MET A 39 0.38 -15.93 5.66
C MET A 39 1.43 -14.86 5.32
N ARG A 40 1.15 -14.04 4.30
CA ARG A 40 2.04 -12.99 3.77
C ARG A 40 3.39 -13.46 3.22
N GLU A 41 3.47 -14.69 2.70
CA GLU A 41 4.61 -15.17 1.91
C GLU A 41 4.48 -14.88 0.39
N HIS A 42 3.42 -14.18 -0.04
CA HIS A 42 3.22 -13.76 -1.43
C HIS A 42 4.14 -12.59 -1.84
N PRO A 43 4.64 -12.53 -3.09
CA PRO A 43 5.07 -13.61 -3.98
C PRO A 43 6.55 -13.98 -3.69
N MET A 44 6.93 -14.02 -2.41
CA MET A 44 8.33 -14.17 -1.99
C MET A 44 8.88 -15.57 -2.26
N MET A 45 7.99 -16.53 -2.47
CA MET A 45 8.36 -17.91 -2.78
C MET A 45 8.51 -18.09 -4.28
N GLY A 46 9.63 -18.69 -4.70
CA GLY A 46 9.75 -19.26 -6.03
C GLY A 46 8.78 -20.43 -6.23
N SER A 47 8.72 -20.96 -7.46
CA SER A 47 7.92 -22.14 -7.76
C SER A 47 8.29 -23.30 -6.83
N PRO A 48 7.32 -23.92 -6.11
CA PRO A 48 7.56 -25.16 -5.35
C PRO A 48 8.15 -26.29 -6.18
N LEU A 49 8.01 -26.23 -7.51
CA LEU A 49 8.53 -27.23 -8.44
C LEU A 49 10.04 -27.09 -8.70
N ALA A 50 10.62 -25.92 -8.42
CA ALA A 50 12.02 -25.62 -8.74
C ALA A 50 13.02 -26.58 -8.07
N ALA A 51 12.68 -27.10 -6.88
CA ALA A 51 13.53 -28.03 -6.15
C ALA A 51 13.69 -29.41 -6.85
N PHE A 52 12.86 -29.72 -7.84
CA PHE A 52 12.76 -31.05 -8.45
C PHE A 52 13.24 -31.10 -9.91
N LEU A 53 13.84 -30.02 -10.41
CA LEU A 53 14.44 -30.00 -11.74
C LEU A 53 15.70 -30.88 -11.82
N PRO A 54 15.97 -31.54 -12.97
CA PRO A 54 17.20 -32.28 -13.18
C PRO A 54 18.43 -31.37 -13.05
N ARG A 55 19.44 -31.81 -12.29
CA ARG A 55 20.69 -31.03 -12.08
C ARG A 55 21.59 -30.93 -13.32
N THR A 56 21.23 -31.59 -14.42
CA THR A 56 22.11 -31.80 -15.57
C THR A 56 22.03 -30.70 -16.62
N GLU A 57 20.99 -29.85 -16.60
CA GLU A 57 20.83 -28.69 -17.48
C GLU A 57 20.24 -27.53 -16.66
N TYR A 58 20.78 -26.32 -16.79
CA TYR A 58 20.18 -25.14 -16.15
C TYR A 58 18.88 -24.81 -16.88
N GLN A 59 17.75 -25.19 -16.28
CA GLN A 59 16.42 -24.95 -16.82
C GLN A 59 15.66 -24.03 -15.86
N ASP A 60 15.06 -22.96 -16.38
CA ASP A 60 14.19 -22.09 -15.59
C ASP A 60 12.93 -22.89 -15.18
N PRO A 61 12.57 -22.94 -13.88
CA PRO A 61 11.48 -23.79 -13.38
C PRO A 61 10.10 -23.39 -13.89
N ASP A 62 9.91 -22.11 -14.19
CA ASP A 62 8.63 -21.64 -14.72
C ASP A 62 8.53 -22.02 -16.21
N VAL A 63 9.63 -21.98 -16.96
CA VAL A 63 9.69 -22.46 -18.36
C VAL A 63 9.54 -23.97 -18.45
N ASP A 64 10.18 -24.74 -17.56
CA ASP A 64 9.96 -26.19 -17.47
C ASP A 64 8.49 -26.49 -17.24
N PHE A 65 7.88 -25.88 -16.23
CA PHE A 65 6.47 -26.07 -15.93
C PHE A 65 5.56 -25.64 -17.09
N ALA A 66 5.87 -24.57 -17.83
CA ALA A 66 5.09 -24.17 -18.99
C ALA A 66 5.08 -25.23 -20.11
N ARG A 67 6.21 -25.93 -20.31
CA ARG A 67 6.41 -26.88 -21.43
C ARG A 67 6.24 -28.35 -21.04
N ARG A 68 6.18 -28.67 -19.75
CA ARG A 68 6.09 -30.05 -19.24
C ARG A 68 4.85 -30.76 -19.78
N PRO A 69 4.91 -31.99 -20.28
CA PRO A 69 3.70 -32.73 -20.62
C PRO A 69 2.80 -32.92 -19.39
N TYR A 70 1.48 -32.89 -19.59
CA TYR A 70 0.55 -33.27 -18.54
C TYR A 70 0.61 -34.79 -18.33
N GLU A 71 1.05 -35.21 -17.14
CA GLU A 71 1.21 -36.62 -16.80
C GLU A 71 0.41 -36.93 -15.52
N PRO A 72 -0.78 -37.56 -15.60
CA PRO A 72 -1.69 -37.71 -14.45
C PRO A 72 -1.06 -38.39 -13.22
N ASP A 73 -0.11 -39.30 -13.43
CA ASP A 73 0.55 -40.08 -12.38
C ASP A 73 1.79 -39.37 -11.81
N GLU A 74 2.20 -38.25 -12.42
CA GLU A 74 3.29 -37.44 -11.93
C GLU A 74 2.88 -36.69 -10.65
N THR A 75 3.75 -36.76 -9.64
CA THR A 75 3.46 -36.23 -8.32
C THR A 75 4.68 -35.54 -7.71
N TRP A 76 4.43 -34.60 -6.81
CA TRP A 76 5.40 -33.84 -6.06
C TRP A 76 5.17 -33.97 -4.55
N PRO A 77 6.23 -33.90 -3.73
CA PRO A 77 6.10 -33.82 -2.28
C PRO A 77 5.27 -32.62 -1.83
N SER A 78 4.29 -32.85 -0.96
CA SER A 78 3.52 -31.82 -0.26
C SER A 78 2.89 -32.43 0.98
N GLU A 79 3.04 -31.78 2.13
CA GLU A 79 2.49 -32.25 3.40
C GLU A 79 0.96 -32.21 3.49
N LEU A 80 0.30 -31.46 2.60
CA LEU A 80 -1.16 -31.37 2.56
C LEU A 80 -1.79 -32.65 2.00
N GLY A 81 -1.12 -33.31 1.06
CA GLY A 81 -1.64 -34.46 0.31
C GLY A 81 -1.53 -35.79 1.05
N PHE A 82 -2.41 -36.74 0.71
CA PHE A 82 -2.32 -38.11 1.25
C PHE A 82 -0.98 -38.76 0.83
N GLY A 83 -0.29 -39.40 1.78
CA GLY A 83 1.04 -39.97 1.54
C GLY A 83 2.14 -38.91 1.35
N GLY A 84 1.86 -37.64 1.65
CA GLY A 84 2.82 -36.54 1.51
C GLY A 84 3.06 -36.15 0.05
N ARG A 85 2.09 -36.35 -0.83
CA ARG A 85 2.21 -36.08 -2.27
C ARG A 85 0.97 -35.42 -2.85
N VAL A 86 1.18 -34.56 -3.83
CA VAL A 86 0.15 -33.92 -4.67
C VAL A 86 0.55 -34.04 -6.14
N GLY A 87 -0.38 -33.79 -7.06
CA GLY A 87 -0.14 -34.01 -8.48
C GLY A 87 -0.91 -33.05 -9.36
N TRP A 88 -1.05 -33.43 -10.62
CA TRP A 88 -1.82 -32.69 -11.60
C TRP A 88 -3.33 -32.72 -11.31
N SER A 89 -4.02 -31.66 -11.72
CA SER A 89 -5.47 -31.54 -11.72
C SER A 89 -5.90 -30.61 -12.86
N LYS A 90 -7.15 -30.75 -13.30
CA LYS A 90 -7.75 -29.87 -14.31
C LYS A 90 -8.93 -29.11 -13.73
N PHE A 91 -9.01 -27.83 -14.04
CA PHE A 91 -10.11 -26.95 -13.70
C PHE A 91 -10.55 -26.19 -14.94
N THR A 92 -11.76 -25.64 -14.94
CA THR A 92 -12.29 -24.91 -16.09
C THR A 92 -12.80 -23.54 -15.68
N THR A 93 -12.64 -22.55 -16.55
CA THR A 93 -13.30 -21.26 -16.42
C THR A 93 -14.81 -21.45 -16.52
N GLY A 94 -15.55 -21.05 -15.49
CA GLY A 94 -17.02 -21.08 -15.50
C GLY A 94 -17.62 -19.99 -16.38
N GLU A 95 -18.94 -20.05 -16.62
CA GLU A 95 -19.67 -19.10 -17.48
C GLU A 95 -19.53 -17.63 -17.04
N SER A 96 -19.31 -17.39 -15.74
CA SER A 96 -19.09 -16.06 -15.17
C SER A 96 -17.65 -15.54 -15.34
N GLY A 97 -16.77 -16.26 -16.03
CA GLY A 97 -15.36 -15.88 -16.20
C GLY A 97 -14.47 -16.15 -14.98
N TRP A 98 -14.95 -16.94 -14.01
CA TRP A 98 -14.23 -17.29 -12.80
C TRP A 98 -13.72 -18.73 -12.85
N VAL A 99 -12.53 -18.96 -12.31
CA VAL A 99 -11.94 -20.28 -12.08
C VAL A 99 -11.96 -20.55 -10.58
N GLU A 100 -12.50 -21.69 -10.17
CA GLU A 100 -12.58 -22.10 -8.77
C GLU A 100 -11.71 -23.34 -8.54
N ILE A 101 -10.68 -23.20 -7.70
CA ILE A 101 -9.69 -24.25 -7.44
C ILE A 101 -9.89 -24.74 -6.01
N ALA A 102 -10.29 -26.00 -5.89
CA ALA A 102 -10.56 -26.65 -4.61
C ALA A 102 -10.02 -28.08 -4.60
N TYR A 103 -9.61 -28.53 -3.42
CA TYR A 103 -9.08 -29.88 -3.22
C TYR A 103 -9.89 -30.61 -2.14
N PRO A 104 -11.11 -31.08 -2.46
CA PRO A 104 -12.02 -31.67 -1.46
C PRO A 104 -11.54 -33.01 -0.89
N HIS A 105 -10.57 -33.66 -1.54
CA HIS A 105 -9.97 -34.91 -1.08
C HIS A 105 -8.91 -34.70 0.03
N ILE A 106 -8.45 -33.47 0.24
CA ILE A 106 -7.53 -33.12 1.32
C ILE A 106 -8.33 -33.05 2.62
N ARG A 107 -7.75 -33.58 3.72
CA ARG A 107 -8.41 -33.58 5.04
C ARG A 107 -8.27 -32.23 5.76
N TRP A 108 -8.86 -31.18 5.18
CA TRP A 108 -8.78 -29.82 5.70
C TRP A 108 -9.23 -29.68 7.16
N ASP A 109 -10.29 -30.38 7.57
CA ASP A 109 -10.76 -30.37 8.96
C ASP A 109 -9.70 -30.89 9.94
N GLN A 110 -8.91 -31.90 9.54
CA GLN A 110 -7.83 -32.40 10.38
C GLN A 110 -6.71 -31.35 10.52
N LEU A 111 -6.31 -30.73 9.41
CA LEU A 111 -5.28 -29.70 9.37
C LEU A 111 -5.70 -28.47 10.20
N ARG A 112 -6.96 -28.06 10.05
CA ARG A 112 -7.57 -26.98 10.83
C ARG A 112 -7.61 -27.30 12.32
N ASN A 113 -7.94 -28.52 12.72
CA ASN A 113 -7.99 -28.91 14.13
C ASN A 113 -6.61 -28.88 14.80
N ASP A 114 -5.53 -29.05 14.03
CA ASP A 114 -4.16 -29.03 14.52
C ASP A 114 -3.61 -27.59 14.66
N HIS A 115 -3.66 -26.81 13.58
CA HIS A 115 -3.00 -25.49 13.49
C HIS A 115 -3.94 -24.32 13.18
N GLY A 116 -5.26 -24.53 13.22
CA GLY A 116 -6.26 -23.50 12.94
C GLY A 116 -6.18 -22.97 11.51
N TRP A 117 -6.43 -21.66 11.36
CA TRP A 117 -6.42 -20.98 10.07
C TRP A 117 -5.09 -21.02 9.33
N SER A 118 -3.97 -21.13 10.05
CA SER A 118 -2.65 -21.16 9.43
C SER A 118 -2.45 -22.36 8.51
N ALA A 119 -3.10 -23.49 8.79
CA ALA A 119 -2.98 -24.69 7.95
C ALA A 119 -3.95 -24.73 6.76
N LEU A 120 -4.81 -23.71 6.61
CA LEU A 120 -5.67 -23.57 5.43
C LEU A 120 -4.97 -22.82 4.30
N GLN A 121 -3.84 -22.16 4.58
CA GLN A 121 -3.08 -21.36 3.62
C GLN A 121 -2.33 -22.30 2.65
N PHE A 122 -2.61 -22.19 1.35
CA PHE A 122 -1.96 -23.02 0.34
C PHE A 122 -1.82 -22.28 -0.99
N GLN A 123 -0.89 -22.72 -1.83
CA GLN A 123 -0.69 -22.24 -3.18
C GLN A 123 -0.78 -23.36 -4.21
N SER A 124 -1.14 -22.98 -5.44
CA SER A 124 -1.15 -23.82 -6.62
C SER A 124 -0.52 -23.07 -7.79
N ILE A 125 0.15 -23.79 -8.68
CA ILE A 125 0.69 -23.24 -9.93
C ILE A 125 -0.17 -23.75 -11.08
N LEU A 126 -0.62 -22.83 -11.92
CA LEU A 126 -1.56 -23.08 -12.99
C LEU A 126 -0.95 -22.69 -14.33
N ARG A 127 -1.41 -23.36 -15.38
CA ARG A 127 -1.16 -22.95 -16.76
C ARG A 127 -2.38 -23.09 -17.64
N THR A 128 -2.45 -22.24 -18.66
CA THR A 128 -3.44 -22.29 -19.74
C THR A 128 -2.83 -21.74 -21.04
N SER A 129 -3.49 -21.96 -22.17
CA SER A 129 -3.11 -21.34 -23.45
C SER A 129 -3.44 -19.85 -23.47
N PHE A 130 -2.63 -19.05 -24.16
CA PHE A 130 -2.86 -17.63 -24.36
C PHE A 130 -2.39 -17.21 -25.75
N SER A 131 -3.28 -16.68 -26.58
CA SER A 131 -2.99 -16.38 -27.98
C SER A 131 -3.12 -14.88 -28.24
N LEU A 132 -2.08 -14.27 -28.82
CA LEU A 132 -2.08 -12.86 -29.20
C LEU A 132 -2.21 -12.70 -30.72
N PRO A 133 -3.21 -11.93 -31.20
CA PRO A 133 -3.41 -11.68 -32.61
C PRO A 133 -2.30 -10.78 -33.16
N LYS A 134 -1.97 -10.96 -34.45
CA LYS A 134 -1.09 -10.04 -35.18
C LYS A 134 -1.90 -8.87 -35.73
N LEU A 135 -1.56 -7.65 -35.30
CA LEU A 135 -2.20 -6.46 -35.84
C LEU A 135 -1.52 -5.98 -37.14
N PRO A 136 -2.27 -5.47 -38.12
CA PRO A 136 -1.72 -4.87 -39.33
C PRO A 136 -0.70 -3.77 -39.03
N GLY A 137 0.49 -3.85 -39.64
CA GLY A 137 1.52 -2.83 -39.51
C GLY A 137 2.20 -2.73 -38.13
N LYS A 138 1.85 -3.56 -37.15
CA LYS A 138 2.47 -3.54 -35.81
C LYS A 138 3.36 -4.78 -35.59
N VAL A 139 4.48 -4.55 -34.92
CA VAL A 139 5.44 -5.61 -34.53
C VAL A 139 5.07 -6.23 -33.17
N VAL A 140 4.35 -5.47 -32.34
CA VAL A 140 3.83 -5.87 -31.04
C VAL A 140 2.34 -5.61 -30.96
N THR A 141 1.66 -6.41 -30.18
CA THR A 141 0.24 -6.35 -29.90
C THR A 141 0.07 -5.75 -28.49
N PRO A 142 -0.39 -4.49 -28.36
CA PRO A 142 -0.69 -3.89 -27.08
C PRO A 142 -2.05 -4.37 -26.54
N PHE A 143 -2.11 -4.69 -25.26
CA PHE A 143 -3.30 -5.19 -24.58
C PHE A 143 -3.30 -4.82 -23.10
N ARG A 144 -4.49 -4.85 -22.48
CA ARG A 144 -4.72 -4.69 -21.05
C ARG A 144 -5.09 -6.04 -20.44
N ILE A 145 -4.55 -6.34 -19.27
CA ILE A 145 -4.85 -7.59 -18.55
C ILE A 145 -5.08 -7.36 -17.05
N ASP A 146 -6.12 -7.97 -16.51
CA ASP A 146 -6.36 -8.16 -15.08
C ASP A 146 -6.21 -9.65 -14.73
N LEU A 147 -5.53 -9.91 -13.62
CA LEU A 147 -5.63 -11.18 -12.89
C LEU A 147 -6.30 -10.88 -11.54
N ILE A 148 -7.61 -11.03 -11.46
CA ILE A 148 -8.40 -10.71 -10.27
C ILE A 148 -8.33 -11.89 -9.31
N GLN A 149 -8.02 -11.63 -8.03
CA GLN A 149 -7.85 -12.62 -6.96
C GLN A 149 -6.80 -13.71 -7.24
N GLY A 150 -5.90 -13.49 -8.22
CA GLY A 150 -4.66 -14.25 -8.39
C GLY A 150 -3.45 -13.44 -7.93
N THR A 151 -2.37 -14.11 -7.52
CA THR A 151 -1.19 -13.43 -6.93
C THR A 151 -0.29 -12.83 -8.00
N GLU A 152 0.14 -13.63 -8.97
CA GLU A 152 1.00 -13.20 -10.08
C GLU A 152 0.79 -14.08 -11.32
N PHE A 153 1.07 -13.53 -12.50
CA PHE A 153 1.07 -14.26 -13.77
C PHE A 153 2.35 -14.02 -14.59
N ALA A 154 2.63 -14.94 -15.49
CA ALA A 154 3.69 -14.81 -16.50
C ALA A 154 3.18 -15.32 -17.86
N LEU A 155 3.78 -14.83 -18.95
CA LEU A 155 3.45 -15.23 -20.32
C LEU A 155 4.70 -15.81 -20.98
N ILE A 156 4.73 -17.13 -21.17
CA ILE A 156 5.88 -17.86 -21.73
C ILE A 156 5.60 -18.16 -23.21
N PRO A 157 6.41 -17.71 -24.17
CA PRO A 157 6.22 -18.06 -25.57
C PRO A 157 6.27 -19.58 -25.79
N ALA A 158 5.28 -20.10 -26.51
CA ALA A 158 5.16 -21.54 -26.77
C ALA A 158 6.10 -22.00 -27.91
N ASP A 159 6.37 -21.13 -28.88
CA ASP A 159 7.02 -21.46 -30.15
C ASP A 159 8.45 -20.91 -30.30
N ARG A 160 8.95 -20.18 -29.29
CA ARG A 160 10.29 -19.55 -29.31
C ARG A 160 10.91 -19.51 -27.92
N GLU A 161 12.20 -19.19 -27.86
CA GLU A 161 12.91 -19.10 -26.60
C GLU A 161 12.40 -17.92 -25.75
N PRO A 162 12.07 -18.14 -24.46
CA PRO A 162 11.66 -17.08 -23.55
C PRO A 162 12.86 -16.22 -23.14
N GLU A 163 12.57 -14.97 -22.77
CA GLU A 163 13.56 -14.12 -22.12
C GLU A 163 13.70 -14.52 -20.65
N LEU A 164 14.94 -14.68 -20.16
CA LEU A 164 15.24 -15.10 -18.79
C LEU A 164 15.86 -13.96 -17.95
N PRO A 165 15.59 -13.93 -16.63
CA PRO A 165 14.65 -14.79 -15.89
C PRO A 165 13.18 -14.54 -16.26
N THR A 166 12.31 -15.51 -15.98
CA THR A 166 10.87 -15.39 -16.24
C THR A 166 10.29 -14.10 -15.62
N ARG A 167 9.60 -13.30 -16.46
CA ARG A 167 8.95 -12.06 -16.03
C ARG A 167 7.57 -12.37 -15.45
N TRP A 168 7.44 -12.15 -14.15
CA TRP A 168 6.15 -12.21 -13.47
C TRP A 168 5.57 -10.81 -13.24
N TYR A 169 4.25 -10.73 -13.32
CA TYR A 169 3.47 -9.53 -13.10
C TYR A 169 2.52 -9.78 -11.94
N ALA A 170 2.47 -8.87 -10.97
CA ALA A 170 1.49 -8.94 -9.90
C ALA A 170 0.06 -8.89 -10.47
N GLY A 171 -0.81 -9.75 -9.95
CA GLY A 171 -2.26 -9.66 -10.17
C GLY A 171 -2.91 -8.62 -9.27
N ASP A 172 -4.23 -8.48 -9.36
CA ASP A 172 -5.08 -7.75 -8.43
C ASP A 172 -5.65 -8.74 -7.40
N ILE A 173 -4.81 -9.12 -6.43
CA ILE A 173 -5.20 -10.13 -5.46
C ILE A 173 -6.42 -9.67 -4.65
N TYR A 174 -6.52 -8.37 -4.32
CA TYR A 174 -7.59 -7.82 -3.47
C TYR A 174 -8.91 -7.49 -4.20
N ALA A 175 -9.01 -7.82 -5.49
CA ALA A 175 -10.18 -7.53 -6.31
C ALA A 175 -10.56 -6.04 -6.38
N PHE A 176 -9.55 -5.15 -6.42
CA PHE A 176 -9.76 -3.72 -6.67
C PHE A 176 -10.50 -3.45 -7.99
N ALA A 177 -10.41 -4.33 -8.98
CA ALA A 177 -11.18 -4.27 -10.22
C ALA A 177 -12.70 -4.19 -9.98
N GLY A 178 -13.20 -4.74 -8.87
CA GLY A 178 -14.61 -4.69 -8.48
C GLY A 178 -15.02 -3.44 -7.69
N THR A 179 -14.09 -2.56 -7.32
CA THR A 179 -14.40 -1.35 -6.53
C THR A 179 -14.90 -0.23 -7.45
N PRO A 180 -15.52 0.84 -6.90
CA PRO A 180 -15.97 1.97 -7.70
C PRO A 180 -14.86 2.61 -8.55
N SER A 181 -13.62 2.62 -8.03
CA SER A 181 -12.46 3.17 -8.74
C SER A 181 -11.86 2.21 -9.77
N GLY A 182 -12.05 0.89 -9.60
CA GLY A 182 -11.60 -0.13 -10.55
C GLY A 182 -12.54 -0.35 -11.73
N SER A 183 -13.83 -0.08 -11.56
CA SER A 183 -14.86 -0.32 -12.56
C SER A 183 -14.75 0.65 -13.75
N SER A 184 -14.53 0.12 -14.97
CA SER A 184 -14.47 0.88 -16.22
C SER A 184 -15.86 1.01 -16.86
N GLY A 185 -16.72 1.82 -16.25
CA GLY A 185 -18.10 2.04 -16.72
C GLY A 185 -19.09 1.01 -16.17
N THR A 186 -20.12 0.66 -16.95
CA THR A 186 -21.25 -0.18 -16.47
C THR A 186 -21.03 -1.68 -16.63
N ASP A 187 -20.09 -2.12 -17.46
CA ASP A 187 -19.74 -3.56 -17.58
C ASP A 187 -18.52 -3.88 -16.71
N THR A 188 -18.79 -4.42 -15.53
CA THR A 188 -17.79 -4.79 -14.53
C THR A 188 -17.36 -6.25 -14.60
N THR A 189 -17.85 -6.99 -15.60
CA THR A 189 -17.74 -8.46 -15.64
C THR A 189 -16.81 -8.95 -16.73
N THR A 190 -16.77 -8.29 -17.89
CA THR A 190 -16.01 -8.76 -19.05
C THR A 190 -14.83 -7.87 -19.43
N LYS A 191 -14.91 -6.56 -19.14
CA LYS A 191 -13.90 -5.58 -19.56
C LYS A 191 -12.73 -5.47 -18.59
N ALA A 192 -11.59 -5.01 -19.12
CA ALA A 192 -10.42 -4.71 -18.32
C ALA A 192 -10.68 -3.48 -17.44
N SER A 193 -10.20 -3.54 -16.20
CA SER A 193 -10.43 -2.56 -15.15
C SER A 193 -9.55 -1.31 -15.31
N ASN A 194 -9.84 -0.28 -14.51
CA ASN A 194 -8.95 0.88 -14.36
C ASN A 194 -7.61 0.53 -13.70
N PHE A 195 -7.48 -0.66 -13.11
CA PHE A 195 -6.24 -1.17 -12.55
C PHE A 195 -5.54 -2.20 -13.45
N ALA A 196 -6.13 -2.53 -14.61
CA ALA A 196 -5.53 -3.43 -15.58
C ALA A 196 -4.14 -2.97 -16.01
N ARG A 197 -3.23 -3.94 -16.18
CA ARG A 197 -1.87 -3.68 -16.65
C ARG A 197 -1.88 -3.55 -18.17
N SER A 198 -1.33 -2.46 -18.70
CA SER A 198 -1.06 -2.32 -20.14
C SER A 198 0.29 -2.96 -20.47
N LEU A 199 0.28 -3.91 -21.41
CA LEU A 199 1.42 -4.67 -21.89
C LEU A 199 1.48 -4.64 -23.42
N ALA A 200 2.66 -4.84 -24.00
CA ALA A 200 2.84 -5.02 -25.43
C ALA A 200 3.83 -6.15 -25.68
N LEU A 201 3.40 -7.19 -26.41
CA LEU A 201 4.19 -8.37 -26.70
C LEU A 201 4.10 -8.72 -28.19
N SER A 202 5.07 -9.45 -28.73
CA SER A 202 4.96 -9.94 -30.12
C SER A 202 3.77 -10.89 -30.26
N PRO A 203 3.06 -10.89 -31.40
CA PRO A 203 1.96 -11.82 -31.62
C PRO A 203 2.42 -13.29 -31.59
N GLY A 204 1.48 -14.21 -31.38
CA GLY A 204 1.74 -15.65 -31.34
C GLY A 204 1.14 -16.35 -30.12
N GLU A 205 1.53 -17.60 -29.93
CA GLU A 205 1.04 -18.48 -28.87
C GLU A 205 1.93 -18.44 -27.63
N TYR A 206 1.29 -18.41 -26.47
CA TYR A 206 1.92 -18.39 -25.16
C TYR A 206 1.26 -19.41 -24.24
N THR A 207 2.03 -19.88 -23.26
CA THR A 207 1.51 -20.49 -22.05
C THR A 207 1.41 -19.41 -20.98
N MET A 208 0.20 -19.11 -20.52
CA MET A 208 -0.01 -18.24 -19.38
C MET A 208 0.15 -19.06 -18.11
N LEU A 209 1.08 -18.63 -17.25
CA LEU A 209 1.27 -19.17 -15.92
C LEU A 209 0.56 -18.29 -14.89
N VAL A 210 -0.04 -18.91 -13.88
CA VAL A 210 -0.61 -18.20 -12.73
C VAL A 210 -0.15 -18.87 -11.44
N ARG A 211 0.34 -18.07 -10.49
CA ARG A 211 0.48 -18.50 -9.10
C ARG A 211 -0.75 -18.02 -8.35
N ALA A 212 -1.55 -19.00 -7.93
CA ALA A 212 -2.76 -18.76 -7.18
C ALA A 212 -2.55 -19.22 -5.74
N MET A 213 -3.01 -18.42 -4.78
CA MET A 213 -2.84 -18.74 -3.37
C MET A 213 -4.14 -18.45 -2.64
N TYR A 214 -4.53 -19.39 -1.77
CA TYR A 214 -5.61 -19.21 -0.84
C TYR A 214 -5.08 -18.50 0.40
N GLU A 215 -5.46 -17.24 0.56
CA GLU A 215 -5.18 -16.44 1.75
C GLU A 215 -6.49 -16.19 2.50
N ILE A 216 -6.58 -16.66 3.75
CA ILE A 216 -7.85 -16.71 4.48
C ILE A 216 -8.48 -15.34 4.72
N ARG A 217 -7.70 -14.25 4.88
CA ARG A 217 -8.28 -12.90 5.02
C ARG A 217 -8.95 -12.42 3.73
N MET A 218 -8.63 -13.04 2.59
CA MET A 218 -9.17 -12.65 1.29
C MET A 218 -10.39 -13.48 0.94
N PHE A 219 -10.33 -14.79 1.18
CA PHE A 219 -11.39 -15.72 0.79
C PHE A 219 -12.33 -16.08 1.94
N GLY A 220 -12.00 -15.68 3.16
CA GLY A 220 -12.76 -16.01 4.36
C GLY A 220 -12.60 -17.46 4.76
N ASP A 221 -12.93 -17.76 6.01
CA ASP A 221 -12.89 -19.12 6.53
C ASP A 221 -14.04 -19.99 5.93
N PRO A 222 -13.77 -21.14 5.28
CA PRO A 222 -14.81 -22.00 4.73
C PRO A 222 -15.65 -22.72 5.79
N GLY A 223 -15.19 -22.75 7.05
CA GLY A 223 -15.82 -23.51 8.13
C GLY A 223 -15.49 -25.01 8.09
N VAL A 224 -16.05 -25.76 9.04
CA VAL A 224 -15.84 -27.22 9.16
C VAL A 224 -16.65 -27.95 8.09
N GLY A 225 -16.03 -28.93 7.44
CA GLY A 225 -16.65 -29.77 6.40
C GLY A 225 -16.61 -29.17 4.99
N SER A 226 -16.03 -27.98 4.83
CA SER A 226 -15.90 -27.27 3.55
C SER A 226 -14.43 -27.10 3.18
N ALA A 227 -14.08 -27.34 1.92
CA ALA A 227 -12.73 -27.11 1.44
C ALA A 227 -12.50 -25.60 1.17
N PRO A 228 -11.31 -25.06 1.49
CA PRO A 228 -10.91 -23.74 1.02
C PRO A 228 -10.86 -23.71 -0.51
N VAL A 229 -11.37 -22.62 -1.10
CA VAL A 229 -11.50 -22.44 -2.55
C VAL A 229 -10.77 -21.17 -2.96
N ILE A 230 -9.78 -21.29 -3.84
CA ILE A 230 -9.23 -20.13 -4.54
C ILE A 230 -10.19 -19.78 -5.66
N ARG A 231 -10.55 -18.50 -5.77
CA ARG A 231 -11.33 -17.96 -6.89
C ARG A 231 -10.49 -16.94 -7.61
N MET A 232 -10.38 -17.04 -8.93
CA MET A 232 -9.64 -16.07 -9.74
C MET A 232 -10.31 -15.83 -11.09
N SER A 233 -10.05 -14.68 -11.70
CA SER A 233 -10.55 -14.34 -13.04
C SER A 233 -9.46 -13.64 -13.85
N VAL A 234 -9.37 -13.97 -15.14
CA VAL A 234 -8.48 -13.29 -16.08
C VAL A 234 -9.34 -12.50 -17.05
N ARG A 235 -9.12 -11.19 -17.13
CA ARG A 235 -9.79 -10.31 -18.09
C ARG A 235 -8.77 -9.67 -18.99
N VAL A 236 -9.01 -9.69 -20.28
CA VAL A 236 -8.06 -9.20 -21.27
C VAL A 236 -8.79 -8.39 -22.32
N GLU A 237 -8.21 -7.28 -22.73
CA GLU A 237 -8.79 -6.38 -23.72
C GLU A 237 -7.67 -5.84 -24.60
N MET A 238 -7.91 -5.69 -25.90
CA MET A 238 -7.00 -4.99 -26.79
C MET A 238 -6.83 -3.53 -26.34
N ASP A 239 -5.62 -2.99 -26.52
CA ASP A 239 -5.28 -1.62 -26.13
C ASP A 239 -5.11 -0.81 -27.43
N GLY A 240 -6.17 -0.14 -27.89
CA GLY A 240 -6.26 0.45 -29.24
C GLY A 240 -7.44 -0.10 -30.05
N SER A 241 -8.09 0.75 -30.86
CA SER A 241 -9.25 0.39 -31.69
C SER A 241 -8.87 -0.06 -33.10
N ASP A 242 -9.84 -0.64 -33.82
CA ASP A 242 -9.77 -1.09 -35.22
C ASP A 242 -9.37 0.01 -36.23
N ASP A 243 -9.41 1.29 -35.85
CA ASP A 243 -9.12 2.42 -36.75
C ASP A 243 -7.69 2.94 -36.57
N SER A 244 -6.85 2.70 -37.58
CA SER A 244 -5.45 3.15 -37.67
C SER A 244 -5.25 4.68 -37.60
N ASP A 245 -6.34 5.46 -37.60
CA ASP A 245 -6.35 6.93 -37.52
C ASP A 245 -6.89 7.49 -36.19
N SER A 246 -7.46 6.67 -35.29
CA SER A 246 -8.07 7.18 -34.07
C SER A 246 -7.04 7.39 -32.95
N SER A 247 -6.56 8.62 -32.88
CA SER A 247 -5.70 9.15 -31.81
C SER A 247 -6.27 9.14 -30.39
N GLU A 248 -7.50 8.67 -30.23
CA GLU A 248 -8.25 8.77 -29.00
C GLU A 248 -7.83 7.74 -27.96
N GLU A 249 -6.98 6.76 -28.27
CA GLU A 249 -6.67 5.66 -27.35
C GLU A 249 -5.21 5.57 -26.86
N ASP A 250 -4.28 6.37 -27.40
CA ASP A 250 -2.87 6.33 -27.03
C ASP A 250 -2.62 6.65 -25.52
N VAL A 251 -3.38 7.61 -24.99
CA VAL A 251 -3.41 7.94 -23.56
C VAL A 251 -4.86 8.07 -23.10
N GLN A 252 -5.34 7.17 -22.26
CA GLN A 252 -6.70 7.15 -21.76
C GLN A 252 -6.82 7.92 -20.43
N MET A 253 -7.85 8.75 -20.28
CA MET A 253 -8.29 9.22 -18.96
C MET A 253 -9.23 8.16 -18.38
N LEU A 254 -8.93 7.69 -17.17
CA LEU A 254 -9.63 6.57 -16.56
C LEU A 254 -10.91 7.05 -15.87
N ASP A 255 -12.03 6.97 -16.57
CA ASP A 255 -13.36 7.29 -16.01
C ASP A 255 -13.64 6.44 -14.76
N GLY A 256 -14.22 7.03 -13.72
CA GLY A 256 -14.49 6.36 -12.43
C GLY A 256 -13.29 6.33 -11.46
N SER A 257 -12.05 6.50 -11.94
CA SER A 257 -10.87 6.62 -11.06
C SER A 257 -10.72 7.99 -10.37
N GLY A 258 -11.64 8.92 -10.67
CA GLY A 258 -11.59 10.31 -10.22
C GLY A 258 -11.78 10.47 -8.71
N VAL A 259 -10.89 11.20 -8.06
CA VAL A 259 -11.03 11.66 -6.67
C VAL A 259 -11.41 13.14 -6.71
N VAL A 260 -12.66 13.45 -6.36
CA VAL A 260 -13.26 14.79 -6.51
C VAL A 260 -14.01 15.14 -5.22
N PRO A 261 -13.85 16.36 -4.67
CA PRO A 261 -14.59 16.78 -3.49
C PRO A 261 -16.06 17.07 -3.81
N ASP A 262 -16.92 16.88 -2.80
CA ASP A 262 -18.30 17.37 -2.88
C ASP A 262 -18.33 18.91 -2.76
N VAL A 263 -19.45 19.51 -3.17
CA VAL A 263 -19.71 20.95 -3.04
C VAL A 263 -20.74 21.18 -1.94
N VAL A 264 -20.44 22.03 -0.97
CA VAL A 264 -21.38 22.42 0.10
C VAL A 264 -21.51 23.94 0.09
N ASP A 265 -22.74 24.43 -0.06
CA ASP A 265 -23.04 25.86 -0.18
C ASP A 265 -22.14 26.64 -1.17
N GLY A 266 -21.93 26.02 -2.34
CA GLY A 266 -21.09 26.57 -3.40
C GLY A 266 -19.58 26.41 -3.20
N TRP A 267 -19.11 25.87 -2.08
CA TRP A 267 -17.69 25.64 -1.81
C TRP A 267 -17.27 24.20 -2.08
N LEU A 268 -16.17 23.99 -2.80
CA LEU A 268 -15.53 22.68 -2.90
C LEU A 268 -14.92 22.30 -1.55
N MET A 269 -15.23 21.11 -1.07
CA MET A 269 -14.73 20.57 0.19
C MET A 269 -13.33 19.96 0.01
N GLY A 270 -12.39 20.69 -0.57
CA GLY A 270 -11.03 20.24 -0.82
C GLY A 270 -10.28 21.14 -1.80
N GLU A 271 -8.95 21.17 -1.69
CA GLU A 271 -8.07 21.91 -2.63
C GLU A 271 -7.50 21.02 -3.74
N TRP A 272 -7.78 19.72 -3.72
CA TRP A 272 -7.17 18.76 -4.63
C TRP A 272 -8.21 17.87 -5.27
N MET A 273 -8.02 17.56 -6.53
CA MET A 273 -8.73 16.50 -7.24
C MET A 273 -7.74 15.70 -8.08
N SER A 274 -8.09 14.49 -8.48
CA SER A 274 -7.23 13.71 -9.36
C SER A 274 -8.00 12.78 -10.29
N VAL A 275 -7.38 12.42 -11.41
CA VAL A 275 -7.87 11.40 -12.35
C VAL A 275 -6.73 10.52 -12.81
N GLY A 276 -6.95 9.22 -12.99
CA GLY A 276 -5.97 8.32 -13.58
C GLY A 276 -5.75 8.60 -15.07
N ALA A 277 -4.51 8.58 -15.52
CA ALA A 277 -4.14 8.60 -16.93
C ALA A 277 -3.25 7.39 -17.26
N ARG A 278 -3.63 6.62 -18.28
CA ARG A 278 -2.92 5.43 -18.74
C ARG A 278 -2.34 5.65 -20.13
N ALA A 279 -1.05 5.47 -20.27
CA ALA A 279 -0.35 5.39 -21.55
C ALA A 279 -0.35 3.95 -22.05
N SER A 280 -0.76 3.71 -23.30
CA SER A 280 -0.69 2.38 -23.89
C SER A 280 0.77 1.89 -23.93
N ALA A 281 1.00 0.61 -23.70
CA ALA A 281 2.30 -0.03 -23.87
C ALA A 281 2.76 -0.04 -25.35
N GLY A 282 1.84 0.15 -26.30
CA GLY A 282 2.13 0.26 -27.73
C GLY A 282 2.63 1.64 -28.18
N LEU A 283 2.73 2.61 -27.28
CA LEU A 283 3.24 3.95 -27.58
C LEU A 283 4.71 3.92 -28.01
N GLU A 284 5.03 4.61 -29.11
CA GLU A 284 6.40 4.70 -29.64
C GLU A 284 7.33 5.63 -28.82
N ALA A 285 6.73 6.57 -28.08
CA ALA A 285 7.44 7.55 -27.27
C ALA A 285 6.61 7.93 -26.05
N ASP A 286 7.27 8.51 -25.03
CA ASP A 286 6.58 8.99 -23.83
C ASP A 286 5.55 10.06 -24.18
N ALA A 287 4.41 9.98 -23.49
CA ALA A 287 3.41 11.03 -23.53
C ALA A 287 3.67 12.07 -22.45
N ARG A 288 3.22 13.29 -22.72
CA ARG A 288 3.23 14.41 -21.78
C ARG A 288 1.83 14.96 -21.63
N VAL A 289 1.38 15.12 -20.38
CA VAL A 289 0.05 15.65 -20.06
C VAL A 289 0.21 16.96 -19.30
N SER A 290 -0.41 18.02 -19.83
CA SER A 290 -0.48 19.34 -19.21
C SER A 290 -1.91 19.86 -19.23
N LEU A 291 -2.22 20.92 -18.49
CA LEU A 291 -3.45 21.67 -18.75
C LEU A 291 -3.37 22.31 -20.15
N ALA A 292 -4.48 22.29 -20.88
CA ALA A 292 -4.55 22.92 -22.20
C ALA A 292 -4.48 24.45 -22.07
N GLU A 293 -5.20 25.02 -21.10
CA GLU A 293 -5.29 26.46 -20.85
C GLU A 293 -5.36 26.71 -19.33
N LYS A 294 -5.12 27.96 -18.90
CA LYS A 294 -5.51 28.35 -17.54
C LYS A 294 -7.03 28.36 -17.49
N ILE A 295 -7.60 27.43 -16.74
CA ILE A 295 -9.03 27.37 -16.54
C ILE A 295 -9.33 28.38 -15.43
N ASP A 296 -10.03 29.44 -15.81
CA ASP A 296 -10.72 30.39 -14.92
C ASP A 296 -12.22 30.28 -15.28
N GLU A 297 -12.79 29.12 -14.95
CA GLU A 297 -14.22 28.84 -15.12
C GLU A 297 -14.89 28.94 -13.76
N GLU A 298 -16.01 29.65 -13.69
CA GLU A 298 -16.86 29.70 -12.48
C GLU A 298 -16.11 30.16 -11.21
N GLY A 299 -15.04 30.96 -11.35
CA GLY A 299 -14.21 31.43 -10.23
C GLY A 299 -13.28 30.36 -9.65
N LEU A 300 -12.92 29.34 -10.43
CA LEU A 300 -11.93 28.31 -10.08
C LEU A 300 -10.65 28.49 -10.89
N GLU A 301 -9.51 28.62 -10.20
CA GLU A 301 -8.18 28.54 -10.80
C GLU A 301 -7.64 27.10 -10.64
N LEU A 302 -7.28 26.46 -11.76
CA LEU A 302 -6.76 25.08 -11.78
C LEU A 302 -5.27 25.02 -12.13
N GLU A 303 -4.52 24.19 -11.39
CA GLU A 303 -3.11 23.92 -11.63
C GLU A 303 -2.84 22.41 -11.60
N LEU A 304 -2.18 21.87 -12.63
CA LEU A 304 -1.74 20.48 -12.62
C LEU A 304 -0.47 20.33 -11.78
N GLY A 305 -0.50 19.45 -10.78
CA GLY A 305 0.66 19.09 -9.98
C GLY A 305 1.81 18.60 -10.86
N GLY A 306 2.98 19.21 -10.71
CA GLY A 306 4.16 18.96 -11.55
C GLY A 306 4.17 19.71 -12.88
N GLY A 307 3.08 20.39 -13.26
CA GLY A 307 2.95 21.23 -14.46
C GLY A 307 2.87 20.47 -15.80
N ASP A 308 3.80 19.55 -16.03
CA ASP A 308 3.91 18.74 -17.26
C ASP A 308 4.26 17.29 -16.89
N VAL A 309 3.25 16.42 -16.85
CA VAL A 309 3.36 15.05 -16.35
C VAL A 309 3.79 14.10 -17.47
N ARG A 310 4.96 13.47 -17.33
CA ARG A 310 5.45 12.43 -18.23
C ARG A 310 4.81 11.07 -17.91
N LEU A 311 4.34 10.38 -18.94
CA LEU A 311 3.86 9.01 -18.92
C LEU A 311 4.73 8.18 -19.88
N VAL A 312 5.45 7.18 -19.36
CA VAL A 312 6.16 6.23 -20.21
C VAL A 312 5.18 5.17 -20.76
N PRO A 313 5.45 4.53 -21.91
CA PRO A 313 4.58 3.48 -22.45
C PRO A 313 4.22 2.41 -21.40
N GLY A 314 2.93 2.07 -21.31
CA GLY A 314 2.39 1.09 -20.36
C GLY A 314 2.19 1.60 -18.93
N GLN A 315 2.57 2.85 -18.63
CA GLN A 315 2.43 3.43 -17.30
C GLN A 315 1.03 3.99 -17.07
N THR A 316 0.53 3.84 -15.84
CA THR A 316 -0.64 4.57 -15.33
C THR A 316 -0.21 5.49 -14.20
N ARG A 317 -0.63 6.75 -14.21
CA ARG A 317 -0.35 7.73 -13.13
C ARG A 317 -1.62 8.49 -12.76
N PRO A 318 -1.82 8.83 -11.47
CA PRO A 318 -2.84 9.80 -11.07
C PRO A 318 -2.36 11.23 -11.40
N LEU A 319 -3.19 11.98 -12.11
CA LEU A 319 -2.97 13.40 -12.41
C LEU A 319 -3.58 14.24 -11.30
N ALA A 320 -2.76 14.74 -10.38
CA ALA A 320 -3.22 15.63 -9.31
C ALA A 320 -3.45 17.05 -9.85
N ILE A 321 -4.62 17.63 -9.58
CA ILE A 321 -4.98 18.99 -9.94
C ILE A 321 -5.30 19.75 -8.66
N ARG A 322 -4.58 20.84 -8.44
CA ARG A 322 -4.86 21.79 -7.37
C ARG A 322 -5.96 22.75 -7.82
N VAL A 323 -6.90 22.99 -6.92
CA VAL A 323 -8.03 23.89 -7.11
C VAL A 323 -7.90 25.05 -6.15
N LYS A 324 -7.87 26.27 -6.68
CA LYS A 324 -8.03 27.49 -5.90
C LYS A 324 -9.36 28.12 -6.26
N GLN A 325 -10.26 28.15 -5.29
CA GLN A 325 -11.61 28.69 -5.44
C GLN A 325 -11.65 30.15 -4.97
N LEU A 326 -12.07 31.06 -5.85
CA LEU A 326 -12.13 32.50 -5.61
C LEU A 326 -13.49 32.97 -5.08
N GLY A 327 -14.54 32.19 -5.30
CA GLY A 327 -15.91 32.48 -4.85
C GLY A 327 -16.83 31.26 -4.88
N GLN A 328 -18.07 31.43 -4.39
CA GLN A 328 -19.08 30.38 -4.38
C GLN A 328 -19.51 29.99 -5.80
N LEU A 329 -19.58 28.69 -6.06
CA LEU A 329 -20.14 28.13 -7.29
C LEU A 329 -21.66 28.26 -7.30
N GLY A 330 -22.22 28.60 -8.47
CA GLY A 330 -23.65 28.52 -8.71
C GLY A 330 -24.19 27.10 -8.55
N ARG A 331 -25.40 26.95 -7.99
CA ARG A 331 -26.06 25.62 -7.81
C ARG A 331 -26.39 24.94 -9.15
N ASP A 332 -26.41 25.70 -10.25
CA ASP A 332 -26.62 25.26 -11.63
C ASP A 332 -25.36 24.66 -12.27
N VAL A 333 -24.17 24.91 -11.71
CA VAL A 333 -22.91 24.32 -12.16
C VAL A 333 -22.86 22.84 -11.76
N LYS A 334 -23.37 21.96 -12.63
CA LYS A 334 -23.41 20.50 -12.38
C LYS A 334 -22.16 19.75 -12.82
N TRP A 335 -21.36 20.36 -13.69
CA TRP A 335 -20.21 19.71 -14.30
C TRP A 335 -19.04 20.68 -14.35
N LEU A 336 -17.85 20.20 -14.00
CA LEU A 336 -16.59 20.90 -14.24
C LEU A 336 -15.87 20.22 -15.42
N ARG A 337 -15.36 21.00 -16.37
CA ARG A 337 -14.66 20.48 -17.55
C ARG A 337 -13.19 20.86 -17.46
N VAL A 338 -12.32 19.86 -17.45
CA VAL A 338 -10.86 20.06 -17.36
C VAL A 338 -10.21 19.60 -18.66
N PRO A 339 -9.92 20.52 -19.60
CA PRO A 339 -9.17 20.21 -20.81
C PRO A 339 -7.68 19.93 -20.51
N LEU A 340 -7.27 18.69 -20.77
CA LEU A 340 -5.92 18.18 -20.64
C LEU A 340 -5.29 18.03 -22.03
N ARG A 341 -4.18 18.73 -22.27
CA ARG A 341 -3.38 18.57 -23.47
C ARG A 341 -2.47 17.37 -23.31
N VAL A 342 -2.62 16.39 -24.19
CA VAL A 342 -1.76 15.21 -24.31
C VAL A 342 -0.86 15.38 -25.53
N ARG A 343 0.46 15.33 -25.33
CA ARG A 343 1.46 15.34 -26.40
C ARG A 343 2.20 14.02 -26.44
N SER A 344 2.18 13.34 -27.58
CA SER A 344 2.95 12.11 -27.83
C SER A 344 3.70 12.26 -29.16
N GLY A 345 5.03 12.27 -29.11
CA GLY A 345 5.86 12.63 -30.28
C GLY A 345 5.49 14.00 -30.85
N ARG A 346 5.07 14.05 -32.12
CA ARG A 346 4.60 15.28 -32.81
C ARG A 346 3.10 15.54 -32.67
N LYS A 347 2.37 14.58 -32.13
CA LYS A 347 0.91 14.58 -32.04
C LYS A 347 0.47 15.27 -30.76
N ILE A 348 -0.53 16.14 -30.86
CA ILE A 348 -1.12 16.86 -29.73
C ILE A 348 -2.63 16.69 -29.81
N VAL A 349 -3.22 16.15 -28.75
CA VAL A 349 -4.67 15.95 -28.60
C VAL A 349 -5.11 16.62 -27.30
N VAL A 350 -6.26 17.28 -27.30
CA VAL A 350 -6.86 17.80 -26.07
C VAL A 350 -7.99 16.86 -25.65
N LYS A 351 -7.87 16.30 -24.45
CA LYS A 351 -8.88 15.44 -23.83
C LYS A 351 -9.57 16.20 -22.71
N THR A 352 -10.89 16.23 -22.69
CA THR A 352 -11.63 16.94 -21.64
C THR A 352 -12.12 15.95 -20.59
N TRP A 353 -11.57 16.03 -19.38
CA TRP A 353 -12.12 15.31 -18.25
C TRP A 353 -13.36 16.03 -17.73
N THR A 354 -14.52 15.38 -17.78
CA THR A 354 -15.80 15.95 -17.35
C THR A 354 -16.19 15.39 -15.98
N ILE A 355 -16.32 16.28 -15.00
CA ILE A 355 -16.46 15.93 -13.59
C ILE A 355 -17.88 16.24 -13.13
N PRO A 356 -18.67 15.26 -12.66
CA PRO A 356 -19.93 15.55 -11.99
C PRO A 356 -19.67 16.21 -10.63
N LEU A 357 -20.25 17.38 -10.40
CA LEU A 357 -20.22 18.05 -9.10
C LEU A 357 -21.44 17.67 -8.26
N ARG A 358 -21.20 17.08 -7.09
CA ARG A 358 -22.26 16.74 -6.13
C ARG A 358 -22.47 17.89 -5.16
N HIS A 359 -23.56 18.61 -5.34
CA HIS A 359 -23.95 19.73 -4.48
C HIS A 359 -24.80 19.26 -3.30
N HIS A 360 -24.50 19.77 -2.11
CA HIS A 360 -25.27 19.57 -0.88
C HIS A 360 -25.74 20.90 -0.30
N ASP A 361 -26.92 20.86 0.33
CA ASP A 361 -27.51 22.00 1.01
C ASP A 361 -27.08 22.00 2.50
N PRO A 362 -26.59 23.13 3.05
CA PRO A 362 -26.11 23.19 4.42
C PRO A 362 -27.21 23.00 5.48
N PHE A 363 -28.49 23.21 5.15
CA PHE A 363 -29.60 23.04 6.11
C PHE A 363 -29.91 21.58 6.43
N ASN A 364 -29.58 20.65 5.53
CA ASN A 364 -29.73 19.21 5.73
C ASN A 364 -28.52 18.48 5.14
N LEU A 365 -27.36 18.75 5.73
CA LEU A 365 -26.08 18.29 5.22
C LEU A 365 -25.90 16.79 5.52
N PRO A 366 -25.89 15.90 4.51
CA PRO A 366 -25.58 14.49 4.72
C PRO A 366 -24.06 14.32 4.91
N ALA A 367 -23.62 13.08 5.13
CA ALA A 367 -22.20 12.77 4.99
C ALA A 367 -21.71 13.16 3.58
N PHE A 368 -20.61 13.90 3.50
CA PHE A 368 -20.07 14.45 2.26
C PHE A 368 -18.60 14.12 2.10
N LYS A 369 -18.13 14.08 0.84
CA LYS A 369 -16.74 13.76 0.51
C LYS A 369 -15.87 15.02 0.58
N MET A 370 -14.77 14.94 1.32
CA MET A 370 -13.69 15.93 1.26
C MET A 370 -12.43 15.32 0.64
N THR A 371 -11.58 16.15 0.02
CA THR A 371 -10.33 15.71 -0.62
C THR A 371 -9.12 16.50 -0.13
N PHE A 372 -7.95 15.85 -0.12
CA PHE A 372 -6.71 16.41 0.40
C PHE A 372 -5.48 15.71 -0.18
N ALA A 373 -4.32 16.36 -0.09
CA ALA A 373 -3.03 15.74 -0.38
C ALA A 373 -2.59 14.82 0.78
N SER A 374 -2.12 13.61 0.47
CA SER A 374 -1.77 12.58 1.44
C SER A 374 -0.37 12.00 1.23
N PRO A 375 0.52 12.07 2.24
CA PRO A 375 0.42 12.95 3.42
C PRO A 375 0.28 14.43 3.04
N THR A 376 -0.12 15.27 3.99
CA THR A 376 -0.22 16.72 3.78
C THR A 376 1.10 17.26 3.21
N LEU A 377 1.00 18.03 2.12
CA LEU A 377 2.17 18.64 1.50
C LEU A 377 2.80 19.63 2.47
N SER A 378 4.11 19.45 2.70
CA SER A 378 4.88 20.40 3.49
C SER A 378 4.90 21.77 2.79
N PRO A 379 4.67 22.89 3.52
CA PRO A 379 4.85 24.24 2.98
C PRO A 379 6.25 24.50 2.41
N ALA A 380 7.23 23.71 2.80
CA ALA A 380 8.61 23.81 2.33
C ALA A 380 8.87 23.16 0.96
N LEU A 381 7.91 22.39 0.42
CA LEU A 381 8.03 21.87 -0.94
C LEU A 381 7.82 22.99 -1.97
N PRO A 382 8.51 22.95 -3.13
CA PRO A 382 8.32 23.96 -4.18
C PRO A 382 6.85 24.10 -4.59
N THR A 383 6.44 25.34 -4.90
CA THR A 383 5.14 25.62 -5.49
C THR A 383 4.95 24.80 -6.77
N GLY A 384 3.79 24.16 -6.93
CA GLY A 384 3.49 23.28 -8.07
C GLY A 384 3.96 21.83 -7.89
N THR A 385 4.47 21.43 -6.72
CA THR A 385 4.79 20.02 -6.43
C THR A 385 3.53 19.15 -6.47
N SER A 386 3.59 18.04 -7.21
CA SER A 386 2.52 17.03 -7.21
C SER A 386 2.55 16.24 -5.89
N PRO A 387 1.41 16.08 -5.19
CA PRO A 387 1.33 15.21 -4.03
C PRO A 387 1.55 13.75 -4.43
N ALA A 388 2.02 12.94 -3.47
CA ALA A 388 2.16 11.50 -3.68
C ALA A 388 0.82 10.82 -3.96
N LEU A 389 -0.25 11.32 -3.34
CA LEU A 389 -1.62 10.87 -3.50
C LEU A 389 -2.56 12.05 -3.23
N VAL A 390 -3.59 12.19 -4.07
CA VAL A 390 -4.81 12.92 -3.70
C VAL A 390 -5.78 11.91 -3.10
N SER A 391 -6.02 12.03 -1.80
CA SER A 391 -6.90 11.15 -1.04
C SER A 391 -8.23 11.83 -0.76
N TYR A 392 -9.19 11.04 -0.28
CA TYR A 392 -10.47 11.55 0.20
C TYR A 392 -10.83 10.95 1.56
N ALA A 393 -11.76 11.60 2.24
CA ALA A 393 -12.43 11.10 3.42
C ALA A 393 -13.91 11.50 3.37
N MET A 394 -14.77 10.69 3.99
CA MET A 394 -16.15 11.12 4.25
C MET A 394 -16.21 11.89 5.56
N VAL A 395 -16.85 13.04 5.53
CA VAL A 395 -17.15 13.84 6.71
C VAL A 395 -18.58 13.56 7.12
N VAL A 396 -18.78 13.14 8.37
CA VAL A 396 -20.11 13.06 8.99
C VAL A 396 -20.31 14.35 9.79
N PRO A 397 -21.18 15.26 9.34
CA PRO A 397 -21.39 16.54 10.00
C PRO A 397 -22.19 16.39 11.31
N PRO A 398 -22.16 17.40 12.19
CA PRO A 398 -23.03 17.45 13.36
C PRO A 398 -24.50 17.57 12.95
N THR A 399 -25.41 17.22 13.87
CA THR A 399 -26.86 17.40 13.66
C THR A 399 -27.27 18.87 13.42
N SER A 400 -26.42 19.81 13.82
CA SER A 400 -26.58 21.24 13.57
C SER A 400 -25.21 21.89 13.44
N LEU A 401 -25.02 22.70 12.39
CA LEU A 401 -23.81 23.50 12.18
C LEU A 401 -23.69 24.65 13.20
N THR A 402 -24.80 25.11 13.79
CA THR A 402 -24.80 26.14 14.83
C THR A 402 -24.79 25.49 16.21
N TYR A 403 -23.62 25.43 16.83
CA TYR A 403 -23.44 24.88 18.17
C TYR A 403 -22.67 25.86 19.06
N ALA A 404 -23.28 26.23 20.20
CA ALA A 404 -22.76 27.24 21.13
C ALA A 404 -22.11 26.64 22.41
N GLY A 405 -22.05 25.31 22.52
CA GLY A 405 -21.45 24.61 23.65
C GLY A 405 -19.98 24.25 23.45
N VAL A 406 -19.40 23.54 24.42
CA VAL A 406 -18.05 22.95 24.28
C VAL A 406 -18.10 21.88 23.19
N ARG A 407 -17.27 22.05 22.15
CA ARG A 407 -17.27 21.17 20.98
C ARG A 407 -16.77 19.78 21.37
N PRO A 408 -17.51 18.70 21.06
CA PRO A 408 -17.03 17.35 21.29
C PRO A 408 -15.75 17.05 20.50
N PRO A 409 -14.92 16.10 20.96
CA PRO A 409 -13.79 15.59 20.19
C PRO A 409 -14.23 15.11 18.81
N VAL A 410 -13.40 15.37 17.80
CA VAL A 410 -13.62 14.87 16.44
C VAL A 410 -13.45 13.36 16.43
N ILE A 411 -14.42 12.62 15.91
CA ILE A 411 -14.30 11.19 15.71
C ILE A 411 -13.44 10.95 14.46
N LEU A 412 -12.33 10.23 14.60
CA LEU A 412 -11.56 9.71 13.46
C LEU A 412 -11.85 8.21 13.34
N ALA A 413 -12.61 7.84 12.31
CA ALA A 413 -13.23 6.53 12.16
C ALA A 413 -12.54 5.67 11.09
N ALA A 414 -11.75 4.69 11.53
CA ALA A 414 -11.05 3.74 10.66
C ALA A 414 -11.95 2.56 10.27
N HIS A 415 -12.07 2.28 8.97
CA HIS A 415 -12.91 1.22 8.42
C HIS A 415 -12.24 -0.18 8.43
N GLY A 416 -13.07 -1.22 8.27
CA GLY A 416 -12.63 -2.61 8.10
C GLY A 416 -11.90 -2.88 6.78
N ALA A 417 -11.29 -4.05 6.63
CA ALA A 417 -10.61 -4.43 5.39
C ALA A 417 -11.63 -4.67 4.27
N GLY A 418 -11.36 -4.17 3.06
CA GLY A 418 -12.25 -4.25 1.92
C GLY A 418 -13.47 -3.31 1.97
N VAL A 419 -13.55 -2.43 2.97
CA VAL A 419 -14.66 -1.47 3.12
C VAL A 419 -14.31 -0.15 2.45
N ASP A 420 -15.15 0.29 1.51
CA ASP A 420 -15.04 1.62 0.91
C ASP A 420 -15.49 2.71 1.91
N ALA A 421 -14.66 3.73 2.13
CA ALA A 421 -14.94 4.81 3.06
C ALA A 421 -16.19 5.64 2.72
N SER A 422 -16.57 5.69 1.44
CA SER A 422 -17.79 6.34 0.93
C SER A 422 -19.05 5.50 1.07
N SER A 423 -18.93 4.25 1.49
CA SER A 423 -20.08 3.37 1.68
C SER A 423 -21.07 3.94 2.70
N PRO A 424 -22.37 4.05 2.38
CA PRO A 424 -23.40 4.44 3.33
C PRO A 424 -23.45 3.53 4.55
N PHE A 425 -23.14 2.24 4.38
CA PHE A 425 -23.04 1.27 5.48
C PHE A 425 -22.04 1.72 6.55
N TRP A 426 -20.88 2.23 6.12
CA TRP A 426 -19.84 2.68 7.04
C TRP A 426 -20.17 4.04 7.65
N THR A 427 -20.51 5.03 6.82
CA THR A 427 -20.78 6.40 7.30
C THR A 427 -22.01 6.49 8.19
N ALA A 428 -23.06 5.70 7.93
CA ALA A 428 -24.26 5.66 8.76
C ALA A 428 -24.06 4.91 10.09
N ALA A 429 -23.02 4.09 10.23
CA ALA A 429 -22.69 3.43 11.51
C ALA A 429 -22.04 4.40 12.51
N ILE A 430 -21.45 5.50 12.03
CA ILE A 430 -20.73 6.45 12.89
C ILE A 430 -21.71 7.27 13.74
N PRO A 431 -21.50 7.38 15.07
CA PRO A 431 -22.37 8.16 15.95
C PRO A 431 -22.39 9.66 15.59
N VAL A 432 -23.58 10.20 15.40
CA VAL A 432 -23.80 11.64 15.19
C VAL A 432 -24.14 12.31 16.51
N ARG A 433 -23.54 13.47 16.80
CA ARG A 433 -23.73 14.20 18.06
C ARG A 433 -23.89 15.71 17.81
N PRO A 434 -24.60 16.45 18.68
CA PRO A 434 -24.63 17.92 18.62
C PRO A 434 -23.21 18.52 18.66
N GLY A 435 -22.86 19.35 17.68
CA GLY A 435 -21.53 19.97 17.55
C GLY A 435 -20.36 19.01 17.25
N GLY A 436 -20.60 17.70 17.18
CA GLY A 436 -19.58 16.67 16.96
C GLY A 436 -19.41 16.35 15.48
N TRP A 437 -18.16 16.34 15.02
CA TRP A 437 -17.79 15.96 13.66
C TRP A 437 -17.13 14.59 13.64
N ALA A 438 -17.31 13.85 12.55
CA ALA A 438 -16.52 12.65 12.27
C ALA A 438 -15.84 12.69 10.91
N VAL A 439 -14.67 12.07 10.82
CA VAL A 439 -13.88 11.89 9.60
C VAL A 439 -13.65 10.40 9.39
N CYS A 440 -14.07 9.90 8.23
CA CYS A 440 -13.87 8.52 7.79
C CYS A 440 -12.82 8.52 6.65
N PRO A 441 -11.52 8.45 6.97
CA PRO A 441 -10.47 8.40 5.95
C PRO A 441 -10.52 7.11 5.14
N THR A 442 -9.96 7.15 3.93
CA THR A 442 -9.76 5.93 3.12
C THR A 442 -8.59 5.09 3.59
N GLY A 443 -7.64 5.66 4.34
CA GLY A 443 -6.39 4.95 4.64
C GLY A 443 -5.64 4.57 3.35
N ARG A 444 -5.74 5.41 2.31
CA ARG A 444 -5.34 5.22 0.90
C ARG A 444 -6.33 4.46 0.03
N ASN A 445 -6.82 3.30 0.48
CA ASN A 445 -7.76 2.46 -0.25
C ASN A 445 -8.45 1.47 0.71
N GLU A 446 -9.38 0.68 0.19
CA GLU A 446 -10.25 -0.24 0.92
C GLU A 446 -9.48 -1.25 1.80
N TRP A 447 -8.23 -1.56 1.46
CA TRP A 447 -7.34 -2.47 2.21
C TRP A 447 -6.17 -1.77 2.92
N GLY A 448 -5.81 -0.57 2.47
CA GLY A 448 -4.77 0.32 3.01
C GLY A 448 -3.42 -0.36 3.21
N GLU A 449 -2.79 -0.11 4.37
CA GLU A 449 -1.58 -0.75 4.89
C GLU A 449 -1.84 -1.32 6.29
N ASP A 450 -3.05 -1.86 6.55
CA ASP A 450 -3.57 -2.14 7.90
C ASP A 450 -3.46 -0.90 8.82
N TRP A 451 -3.75 0.29 8.30
CA TRP A 451 -3.62 1.56 9.03
C TRP A 451 -2.21 1.88 9.54
N HIS A 452 -1.19 1.20 9.04
CA HIS A 452 0.21 1.48 9.34
C HIS A 452 0.79 2.50 8.34
N GLY A 453 2.01 2.98 8.61
CA GLY A 453 2.84 3.71 7.65
C GLY A 453 2.08 4.82 6.92
N GLY A 454 1.93 4.66 5.61
CA GLY A 454 1.28 5.64 4.77
C GLY A 454 -0.24 5.76 4.98
N SER A 455 -0.93 4.68 5.38
CA SER A 455 -2.36 4.74 5.75
C SER A 455 -2.57 5.47 7.06
N MET A 456 -1.63 5.38 8.01
CA MET A 456 -1.67 6.18 9.24
C MET A 456 -1.51 7.67 8.91
N ALA A 457 -0.55 8.01 8.04
CA ALA A 457 -0.33 9.38 7.61
C ALA A 457 -1.55 9.96 6.88
N ASP A 458 -2.22 9.15 6.05
CA ASP A 458 -3.47 9.51 5.39
C ASP A 458 -4.60 9.84 6.38
N ALA A 459 -4.79 9.00 7.40
CA ALA A 459 -5.82 9.22 8.42
C ALA A 459 -5.57 10.51 9.22
N TRP A 460 -4.32 10.80 9.57
CA TRP A 460 -3.97 12.06 10.24
C TRP A 460 -4.10 13.27 9.32
N ALA A 461 -3.69 13.17 8.05
CA ALA A 461 -3.87 14.23 7.06
C ALA A 461 -5.36 14.59 6.87
N ALA A 462 -6.24 13.58 6.81
CA ALA A 462 -7.69 13.79 6.76
C ALA A 462 -8.19 14.57 7.99
N ARG A 463 -7.73 14.17 9.18
CA ARG A 463 -8.09 14.86 10.43
C ARG A 463 -7.55 16.29 10.47
N ASP A 464 -6.35 16.53 9.96
CA ASP A 464 -5.66 17.82 9.98
C ASP A 464 -6.27 18.83 9.00
N VAL A 465 -6.89 18.37 7.91
CA VAL A 465 -7.60 19.23 6.95
C VAL A 465 -9.01 19.62 7.41
N LEU A 466 -9.65 18.84 8.30
CA LEU A 466 -11.03 19.09 8.73
C LEU A 466 -11.29 20.52 9.25
N PRO A 467 -10.43 21.15 10.09
CA PRO A 467 -10.69 22.51 10.58
C PRO A 467 -10.88 23.52 9.44
N TRP A 468 -10.08 23.43 8.37
CA TRP A 468 -10.20 24.29 7.21
C TRP A 468 -11.47 24.00 6.39
N ILE A 469 -11.87 22.74 6.28
CA ILE A 469 -13.15 22.36 5.67
C ILE A 469 -14.33 22.93 6.46
N ALA A 470 -14.30 22.81 7.77
CA ALA A 470 -15.34 23.34 8.65
C ALA A 470 -15.40 24.87 8.63
N GLU A 471 -14.24 25.55 8.56
CA GLU A 471 -14.15 27.01 8.48
C GLU A 471 -14.87 27.56 7.23
N ARG A 472 -14.81 26.86 6.09
CA ARG A 472 -15.58 27.21 4.88
C ARG A 472 -17.10 27.22 5.12
N LEU A 473 -17.56 26.47 6.11
CA LEU A 473 -18.96 26.39 6.54
C LEU A 473 -19.26 27.31 7.74
N GLY A 474 -18.32 28.19 8.11
CA GLY A 474 -18.43 29.06 9.29
C GLY A 474 -18.39 28.30 10.61
N CYS A 475 -17.81 27.10 10.62
CA CYS A 475 -17.74 26.21 11.78
C CYS A 475 -16.30 26.06 12.27
N GLU A 476 -16.13 25.83 13.57
CA GLU A 476 -14.86 25.34 14.11
C GLU A 476 -15.05 23.90 14.61
N VAL A 477 -13.93 23.20 14.80
CA VAL A 477 -13.92 21.84 15.31
C VAL A 477 -12.98 21.75 16.50
N SER A 478 -13.22 20.78 17.40
CA SER A 478 -12.31 20.48 18.49
C SER A 478 -10.91 20.13 17.95
N ASP A 479 -9.85 20.41 18.70
CA ASP A 479 -8.49 19.91 18.46
C ASP A 479 -8.31 18.46 18.96
N GLN A 480 -9.07 18.07 19.99
CA GLN A 480 -9.12 16.70 20.50
C GLN A 480 -9.69 15.71 19.48
N THR A 481 -9.16 14.49 19.49
CA THR A 481 -9.57 13.39 18.61
C THR A 481 -9.97 12.16 19.41
N LEU A 482 -11.12 11.58 19.09
CA LEU A 482 -11.57 10.27 19.55
C LEU A 482 -11.37 9.27 18.40
N LEU A 483 -10.61 8.21 18.62
CA LEU A 483 -10.43 7.16 17.62
C LEU A 483 -11.55 6.13 17.70
N VAL A 484 -12.13 5.78 16.57
CA VAL A 484 -13.15 4.75 16.43
C VAL A 484 -12.77 3.81 15.31
N GLY A 485 -13.03 2.52 15.42
CA GLY A 485 -12.87 1.62 14.29
C GLY A 485 -13.36 0.21 14.52
N HIS A 486 -13.58 -0.51 13.42
CA HIS A 486 -14.07 -1.90 13.41
C HIS A 486 -13.13 -2.84 12.65
N SER A 487 -12.91 -4.07 13.12
CA SER A 487 -12.08 -5.10 12.45
C SER A 487 -10.65 -4.60 12.21
N ASN A 488 -10.20 -4.54 10.95
CA ASN A 488 -8.97 -3.86 10.57
C ASN A 488 -8.92 -2.40 11.07
N GLY A 489 -10.03 -1.67 10.99
CA GLY A 489 -10.15 -0.33 11.56
C GLY A 489 -10.10 -0.30 13.09
N GLY A 490 -10.58 -1.35 13.76
CA GLY A 490 -10.49 -1.49 15.21
C GLY A 490 -9.03 -1.68 15.64
N GLN A 491 -8.28 -2.50 14.91
CA GLN A 491 -6.83 -2.57 15.02
C GLN A 491 -6.16 -1.22 14.71
N GLY A 492 -6.62 -0.51 13.69
CA GLY A 492 -6.15 0.83 13.34
C GLY A 492 -6.36 1.83 14.48
N ALA A 493 -7.51 1.80 15.15
CA ALA A 493 -7.79 2.64 16.32
C ALA A 493 -6.79 2.39 17.46
N TRP A 494 -6.49 1.11 17.76
CA TRP A 494 -5.40 0.76 18.68
C TRP A 494 -4.04 1.27 18.19
N HIS A 495 -3.76 1.12 16.90
CA HIS A 495 -2.48 1.48 16.30
C HIS A 495 -2.22 2.99 16.40
N LEU A 496 -3.13 3.80 15.87
CA LEU A 496 -3.03 5.26 15.83
C LEU A 496 -2.93 5.84 17.24
N ALA A 497 -3.77 5.35 18.18
CA ALA A 497 -3.78 5.81 19.56
C ALA A 497 -2.44 5.57 20.24
N ALA A 498 -1.87 4.37 20.07
CA ALA A 498 -0.63 4.00 20.73
C ALA A 498 0.59 4.72 20.15
N ARG A 499 0.54 5.15 18.87
CA ARG A 499 1.64 5.91 18.24
C ARG A 499 1.52 7.40 18.47
N TYR A 500 0.32 7.95 18.63
CA TYR A 500 0.08 9.38 18.85
C TYR A 500 -0.81 9.64 20.07
N PRO A 501 -0.40 9.21 21.28
CA PRO A 501 -1.21 9.34 22.49
C PRO A 501 -1.51 10.80 22.86
N ASP A 502 -0.64 11.75 22.51
CA ASP A 502 -0.91 13.18 22.69
C ASP A 502 -2.04 13.73 21.82
N ARG A 503 -2.37 13.08 20.70
CA ARG A 503 -3.43 13.54 19.80
C ARG A 503 -4.83 13.03 20.18
N VAL A 504 -4.91 12.06 21.09
CA VAL A 504 -6.15 11.33 21.38
C VAL A 504 -6.67 11.60 22.78
N VAL A 505 -7.99 11.64 22.93
CA VAL A 505 -8.68 11.73 24.22
C VAL A 505 -9.31 10.40 24.64
N GLY A 506 -9.56 9.50 23.68
CA GLY A 506 -10.00 8.15 23.95
C GLY A 506 -10.02 7.26 22.71
N VAL A 507 -10.41 6.00 22.89
CA VAL A 507 -10.47 4.99 21.82
C VAL A 507 -11.73 4.12 21.98
N ILE A 508 -12.48 3.91 20.90
CA ILE A 508 -13.50 2.86 20.78
C ILE A 508 -13.04 1.89 19.71
N ALA A 509 -12.64 0.68 20.11
CA ALA A 509 -12.14 -0.33 19.19
C ALA A 509 -13.06 -1.55 19.16
N ALA A 510 -13.76 -1.74 18.04
CA ALA A 510 -14.67 -2.86 17.83
C ALA A 510 -13.99 -3.99 17.06
N SER A 511 -14.07 -5.23 17.56
CA SER A 511 -13.56 -6.45 16.90
C SER A 511 -12.16 -6.33 16.29
N GLY A 512 -11.25 -5.58 16.91
CA GLY A 512 -9.90 -5.34 16.41
C GLY A 512 -8.93 -6.49 16.74
N TRP A 513 -8.14 -6.93 15.77
CA TRP A 513 -7.09 -7.93 16.00
C TRP A 513 -5.84 -7.31 16.65
N LEU A 514 -5.13 -8.11 17.45
CA LEU A 514 -4.00 -7.65 18.26
C LEU A 514 -2.77 -7.29 17.42
N LYS A 515 -2.31 -8.25 16.62
CA LYS A 515 -1.25 -8.09 15.62
C LYS A 515 -1.44 -9.19 14.57
N ILE A 516 -0.92 -8.99 13.36
CA ILE A 516 -1.17 -9.91 12.24
C ILE A 516 -0.68 -11.33 12.54
N GLN A 517 0.44 -11.46 13.26
CA GLN A 517 1.07 -12.71 13.64
C GLN A 517 0.26 -13.51 14.68
N ASP A 518 -0.70 -12.85 15.35
CA ASP A 518 -1.63 -13.53 16.24
C ASP A 518 -2.99 -13.69 15.59
N TYR A 519 -3.31 -12.90 14.55
CA TYR A 519 -4.59 -13.00 13.85
C TYR A 519 -4.64 -14.25 12.98
N VAL A 520 -3.66 -14.38 12.08
CA VAL A 520 -3.38 -15.62 11.34
C VAL A 520 -1.91 -15.99 11.60
N PRO A 521 -1.66 -16.95 12.50
CA PRO A 521 -0.31 -17.26 12.95
C PRO A 521 0.68 -17.62 11.84
N TYR A 522 1.92 -17.12 11.96
CA TYR A 522 3.02 -17.40 11.02
C TYR A 522 3.71 -18.75 11.30
N THR A 523 3.10 -19.60 12.13
CA THR A 523 3.67 -20.90 12.54
C THR A 523 3.81 -21.88 11.38
N GLN A 524 3.06 -21.68 10.29
CA GLN A 524 3.09 -22.49 9.06
C GLN A 524 3.80 -21.78 7.89
N SER A 525 4.63 -20.77 8.18
CA SER A 525 5.45 -20.11 7.16
C SER A 525 6.52 -21.06 6.62
N THR A 526 6.46 -21.33 5.33
CA THR A 526 7.35 -22.27 4.63
C THR A 526 8.81 -21.81 4.63
N SER A 527 9.05 -20.49 4.65
CA SER A 527 10.39 -19.90 4.70
C SER A 527 11.18 -20.30 5.95
N GLY A 528 10.49 -20.74 7.01
CA GLY A 528 11.09 -21.27 8.23
C GLY A 528 11.92 -22.55 8.03
N HIS A 529 11.71 -23.30 6.94
CA HIS A 529 12.47 -24.51 6.65
C HIS A 529 13.86 -24.24 6.06
N PHE A 530 14.08 -23.04 5.51
CA PHE A 530 15.28 -22.72 4.72
C PHE A 530 16.11 -21.56 5.30
N ALA A 531 15.50 -20.72 6.13
CA ALA A 531 16.15 -19.53 6.66
C ALA A 531 16.92 -19.81 7.96
N ASP A 532 18.08 -19.17 8.11
CA ASP A 532 18.82 -19.17 9.37
C ASP A 532 17.98 -18.53 10.50
N PRO A 533 17.87 -19.16 11.69
CA PRO A 533 17.06 -18.63 12.79
C PRO A 533 17.45 -17.22 13.26
N ALA A 534 18.72 -16.83 13.21
CA ALA A 534 19.15 -15.49 13.57
C ALA A 534 18.64 -14.45 12.55
N LEU A 535 18.64 -14.80 11.26
CA LEU A 535 18.06 -13.96 10.20
C LEU A 535 16.55 -13.83 10.35
N LEU A 536 15.85 -14.90 10.72
CA LEU A 536 14.42 -14.83 11.08
C LEU A 536 14.21 -13.91 12.29
N GLY A 537 15.08 -13.97 13.30
CA GLY A 537 15.03 -13.06 14.45
C GLY A 537 15.16 -11.58 14.06
N ILE A 538 16.11 -11.24 13.17
CA ILE A 538 16.28 -9.87 12.63
C ILE A 538 15.00 -9.42 11.92
N LEU A 539 14.43 -10.30 11.09
CA LEU A 539 13.17 -10.02 10.43
C LEU A 539 12.03 -9.77 11.43
N HIS A 540 11.84 -10.64 12.41
CA HIS A 540 10.78 -10.46 13.40
C HIS A 540 10.95 -9.13 14.15
N SER A 541 12.20 -8.73 14.41
CA SER A 541 12.50 -7.40 14.97
C SER A 541 12.03 -6.27 14.05
N SER A 542 12.20 -6.38 12.72
CA SER A 542 11.77 -5.34 11.77
C SER A 542 10.25 -5.15 11.71
N LEU A 543 9.47 -6.12 12.18
CA LEU A 543 8.01 -6.03 12.28
C LEU A 543 7.52 -5.36 13.57
N SER A 544 8.41 -5.11 14.54
CA SER A 544 8.06 -4.48 15.82
C SER A 544 7.26 -3.18 15.70
N PRO A 545 7.51 -2.28 14.73
CA PRO A 545 6.72 -1.06 14.55
C PRO A 545 5.22 -1.30 14.32
N TYR A 546 4.80 -2.51 13.92
CA TYR A 546 3.42 -2.88 13.57
C TYR A 546 2.71 -3.70 14.65
N ASN A 547 3.41 -4.06 15.71
CA ASN A 547 2.91 -4.92 16.77
C ASN A 547 2.24 -4.07 17.86
N ASN A 548 0.90 -4.00 17.89
CA ASN A 548 0.18 -3.14 18.85
C ASN A 548 0.43 -3.54 20.32
N ASP A 549 0.60 -4.83 20.59
CA ASP A 549 0.91 -5.36 21.91
C ASP A 549 2.19 -4.75 22.52
N LEU A 550 3.23 -4.54 21.70
CA LEU A 550 4.47 -3.90 22.16
C LEU A 550 4.27 -2.44 22.58
N TYR A 551 3.27 -1.76 22.02
CA TYR A 551 3.00 -0.34 22.26
C TYR A 551 1.89 -0.09 23.31
N ALA A 552 1.31 -1.14 23.90
CA ALA A 552 0.21 -1.03 24.87
C ALA A 552 0.53 -0.10 26.06
N SER A 553 1.80 0.02 26.44
CA SER A 553 2.22 0.94 27.52
C SER A 553 1.85 2.40 27.24
N ASN A 554 1.83 2.79 25.96
CA ASN A 554 1.52 4.16 25.53
C ASN A 554 0.07 4.52 25.78
N LEU A 555 -0.80 3.54 25.98
CA LEU A 555 -2.23 3.71 26.21
C LEU A 555 -2.64 3.63 27.68
N ALA A 556 -1.72 3.29 28.60
CA ALA A 556 -2.03 3.22 30.02
C ALA A 556 -2.73 4.51 30.48
N HIS A 557 -3.88 4.43 31.13
CA HIS A 557 -4.68 5.58 31.60
C HIS A 557 -5.31 6.48 30.51
N ILE A 558 -5.23 6.13 29.23
CA ILE A 558 -6.06 6.74 28.20
C ILE A 558 -7.43 6.03 28.22
N PRO A 559 -8.57 6.76 28.20
CA PRO A 559 -9.89 6.17 28.08
C PRO A 559 -10.03 5.25 26.85
N ILE A 560 -10.46 4.01 27.06
CA ILE A 560 -10.62 2.97 26.06
C ILE A 560 -11.92 2.20 26.35
N LEU A 561 -12.71 2.02 25.30
CA LEU A 561 -13.79 1.04 25.24
C LEU A 561 -13.52 0.04 24.11
N ALA A 562 -13.23 -1.21 24.48
CA ALA A 562 -13.22 -2.31 23.53
C ALA A 562 -14.63 -2.90 23.41
N VAL A 563 -15.12 -3.08 22.19
CA VAL A 563 -16.43 -3.68 21.91
C VAL A 563 -16.23 -4.95 21.09
N HIS A 564 -16.92 -6.04 21.39
CA HIS A 564 -16.73 -7.29 20.67
C HIS A 564 -18.00 -8.16 20.69
N GLY A 565 -18.37 -8.75 19.56
CA GLY A 565 -19.42 -9.77 19.54
C GLY A 565 -18.93 -11.08 20.15
N SER A 566 -19.70 -11.74 21.03
CA SER A 566 -19.23 -12.96 21.71
C SER A 566 -18.99 -14.14 20.76
N ASP A 567 -19.66 -14.12 19.60
CA ASP A 567 -19.67 -15.20 18.61
C ASP A 567 -18.94 -14.77 17.33
N ASP A 568 -18.07 -13.75 17.42
CA ASP A 568 -17.21 -13.30 16.30
C ASP A 568 -16.26 -14.43 15.88
N ASP A 569 -16.51 -14.98 14.69
CA ASP A 569 -15.74 -16.04 14.06
C ASP A 569 -14.74 -15.51 13.03
N ASN A 570 -14.73 -14.20 12.76
CA ASN A 570 -13.79 -13.59 11.83
C ASN A 570 -12.60 -12.97 12.55
N VAL A 571 -12.82 -12.22 13.63
CA VAL A 571 -11.76 -11.81 14.57
C VAL A 571 -12.15 -12.30 15.95
N PRO A 572 -11.55 -13.38 16.48
CA PRO A 572 -12.05 -13.95 17.73
C PRO A 572 -11.94 -12.99 18.95
N PRO A 573 -12.92 -13.01 19.90
CA PRO A 573 -12.99 -12.09 21.04
C PRO A 573 -11.74 -12.02 21.93
N ARG A 574 -10.92 -13.08 21.90
CA ARG A 574 -9.63 -13.12 22.59
C ARG A 574 -8.72 -11.92 22.26
N HIS A 575 -8.84 -11.31 21.08
CA HIS A 575 -8.02 -10.15 20.71
C HIS A 575 -8.36 -8.91 21.54
N SER A 576 -9.64 -8.57 21.70
CA SER A 576 -10.04 -7.45 22.58
C SER A 576 -9.74 -7.75 24.05
N ARG A 577 -9.94 -9.00 24.50
CA ARG A 577 -9.53 -9.43 25.85
C ARG A 577 -8.03 -9.23 26.08
N ALA A 578 -7.19 -9.60 25.12
CA ALA A 578 -5.74 -9.44 25.20
C ALA A 578 -5.32 -7.96 25.22
N HIS A 579 -5.93 -7.11 24.37
CA HIS A 579 -5.68 -5.66 24.40
C HIS A 579 -5.96 -5.07 25.78
N VAL A 580 -7.17 -5.30 26.32
CA VAL A 580 -7.58 -4.76 27.62
C VAL A 580 -6.67 -5.30 28.73
N ALA A 581 -6.40 -6.60 28.76
CA ALA A 581 -5.49 -7.18 29.74
C ALA A 581 -4.09 -6.56 29.71
N LEU A 582 -3.51 -6.35 28.53
CA LEU A 582 -2.18 -5.74 28.36
C LEU A 582 -2.17 -4.28 28.83
N VAL A 583 -3.12 -3.47 28.40
CA VAL A 583 -3.16 -2.04 28.79
C VAL A 583 -3.45 -1.91 30.28
N SER A 584 -4.36 -2.70 30.85
CA SER A 584 -4.63 -2.71 32.30
C SER A 584 -3.41 -3.14 33.11
N ALA A 585 -2.62 -4.13 32.63
CA ALA A 585 -1.37 -4.51 33.26
C ALA A 585 -0.35 -3.37 33.27
N TRP A 586 -0.20 -2.65 32.16
CA TRP A 586 0.65 -1.44 32.10
C TRP A 586 0.13 -0.32 32.99
N ALA A 587 -1.19 -0.11 33.06
CA ALA A 587 -1.82 0.87 33.95
C ALA A 587 -1.74 0.47 35.44
N GLY A 588 -1.57 -0.83 35.74
CA GLY A 588 -1.58 -1.34 37.12
C GLY A 588 -2.98 -1.38 37.69
N ASP A 589 -3.96 -1.47 36.82
CA ASP A 589 -5.38 -1.46 37.15
C ASP A 589 -5.88 -2.91 37.24
N GLN A 590 -6.40 -3.27 38.41
CA GLN A 590 -6.99 -4.59 38.67
C GLN A 590 -8.49 -4.64 38.29
N GLY A 591 -9.04 -3.59 37.68
CA GLY A 591 -10.35 -3.59 37.03
C GLY A 591 -11.54 -3.22 37.93
N THR A 592 -11.31 -2.77 39.16
CA THR A 592 -12.41 -2.37 40.08
C THR A 592 -12.42 -0.88 40.45
N SER A 593 -11.42 -0.10 40.03
CA SER A 593 -11.23 1.27 40.53
C SER A 593 -10.84 2.33 39.48
N SER A 594 -10.55 1.94 38.23
CA SER A 594 -10.35 2.89 37.14
C SER A 594 -11.30 2.59 35.99
N ASN A 595 -12.25 3.51 35.76
CA ASN A 595 -13.26 3.41 34.70
C ASN A 595 -12.67 3.61 33.29
N SER A 596 -11.36 3.82 33.16
CA SER A 596 -10.77 4.26 31.89
C SER A 596 -10.57 3.14 30.87
N ILE A 597 -10.50 1.86 31.24
CA ILE A 597 -10.28 0.76 30.27
C ILE A 597 -11.38 -0.28 30.43
N GLN A 598 -12.26 -0.41 29.44
CA GLN A 598 -13.45 -1.25 29.51
C GLN A 598 -13.53 -2.22 28.33
N LEU A 599 -14.14 -3.38 28.56
CA LEU A 599 -14.50 -4.36 27.53
C LEU A 599 -16.01 -4.63 27.61
N VAL A 600 -16.72 -4.41 26.49
CA VAL A 600 -18.11 -4.78 26.31
C VAL A 600 -18.17 -5.94 25.32
N GLU A 601 -18.53 -7.13 25.82
CA GLU A 601 -18.83 -8.29 24.97
C GLU A 601 -20.34 -8.40 24.78
N VAL A 602 -20.80 -8.23 23.54
CA VAL A 602 -22.22 -8.28 23.20
C VAL A 602 -22.60 -9.72 22.86
N LEU A 603 -23.41 -10.34 23.72
CA LEU A 603 -23.79 -11.75 23.60
C LEU A 603 -24.49 -12.04 22.26
N LYS A 604 -24.09 -13.15 21.62
CA LYS A 604 -24.65 -13.69 20.37
C LYS A 604 -24.47 -12.80 19.14
N LYS A 605 -23.66 -11.75 19.23
CA LYS A 605 -23.27 -10.95 18.05
C LYS A 605 -22.04 -11.58 17.40
N GLY A 606 -22.05 -11.65 16.08
CA GLY A 606 -20.90 -12.07 15.28
C GLY A 606 -19.96 -10.90 14.99
N HIS A 607 -19.25 -10.96 13.86
CA HIS A 607 -18.23 -9.98 13.52
C HIS A 607 -18.74 -8.54 13.37
N TRP A 608 -19.91 -8.36 12.74
CA TRP A 608 -20.53 -7.06 12.53
C TRP A 608 -22.01 -7.07 12.95
N TRP A 609 -22.49 -5.94 13.44
CA TRP A 609 -23.91 -5.64 13.59
C TRP A 609 -24.14 -4.13 13.55
N ASP A 610 -25.33 -3.71 13.09
CA ASP A 610 -25.62 -2.32 12.71
C ASP A 610 -25.43 -1.29 13.83
N ASP A 611 -25.59 -1.71 15.08
CA ASP A 611 -25.52 -0.84 16.25
C ASP A 611 -24.19 -0.93 17.01
N VAL A 612 -23.14 -1.53 16.43
CA VAL A 612 -21.84 -1.74 17.12
C VAL A 612 -21.26 -0.48 17.79
N PHE A 613 -21.42 0.70 17.19
CA PHE A 613 -20.98 1.98 17.77
C PHE A 613 -22.10 2.77 18.48
N ARG A 614 -23.31 2.22 18.52
CA ARG A 614 -24.50 2.81 19.12
C ARG A 614 -25.11 1.95 20.23
N GLU A 615 -24.45 0.86 20.60
CA GLU A 615 -24.80 0.08 21.78
C GLU A 615 -24.93 1.01 22.99
N LYS A 616 -25.84 0.67 23.90
CA LYS A 616 -26.16 1.51 25.05
C LYS A 616 -24.90 1.87 25.84
N GLU A 617 -24.05 0.88 26.10
CA GLU A 617 -22.79 1.01 26.82
C GLU A 617 -21.79 1.92 26.07
N VAL A 618 -21.82 1.92 24.73
CA VAL A 618 -20.98 2.80 23.91
C VAL A 618 -21.44 4.24 24.01
N VAL A 619 -22.74 4.49 23.94
CA VAL A 619 -23.31 5.83 24.09
C VAL A 619 -23.08 6.37 25.50
N GLU A 620 -23.34 5.56 26.54
CA GLU A 620 -23.09 5.95 27.93
C GLU A 620 -21.61 6.26 28.18
N TRP A 621 -20.69 5.50 27.58
CA TRP A 621 -19.25 5.76 27.67
C TRP A 621 -18.85 7.05 26.92
N LEU A 622 -19.42 7.29 25.74
CA LEU A 622 -19.18 8.51 24.95
C LEU A 622 -19.65 9.77 25.69
N ASP A 623 -20.81 9.70 26.34
CA ASP A 623 -21.39 10.80 27.12
C ASP A 623 -20.62 11.03 28.44
N GLY A 624 -20.01 9.98 28.99
CA GLY A 624 -19.17 10.01 30.18
C GLY A 624 -17.69 10.32 29.93
N LEU A 625 -17.28 10.55 28.67
CA LEU A 625 -15.87 10.77 28.32
C LEU A 625 -15.35 12.06 28.97
N SER A 626 -14.40 11.91 29.89
CA SER A 626 -13.79 13.03 30.60
C SER A 626 -12.87 13.87 29.72
N GLU A 627 -12.68 15.14 30.08
CA GLU A 627 -11.65 15.97 29.47
C GLU A 627 -10.25 15.36 29.63
N LYS A 628 -9.39 15.61 28.64
CA LYS A 628 -8.01 15.15 28.66
C LYS A 628 -7.23 15.83 29.78
N GLU A 629 -6.62 15.03 30.65
CA GLU A 629 -5.73 15.53 31.69
C GLU A 629 -4.54 16.32 31.09
N GLY A 630 -4.14 17.40 31.77
CA GLY A 630 -2.93 18.15 31.41
C GLY A 630 -1.66 17.32 31.50
N TRP A 631 -0.62 17.70 30.75
CA TRP A 631 0.64 16.94 30.68
C TRP A 631 1.31 16.74 32.04
N ASP A 632 1.27 17.74 32.93
CA ASP A 632 1.88 17.63 34.25
C ASP A 632 1.20 16.57 35.12
N GLU A 633 -0.14 16.48 35.09
CA GLU A 633 -0.87 15.44 35.83
C GLU A 633 -0.56 14.04 35.28
N GLN A 634 -0.49 13.90 33.96
CA GLN A 634 -0.09 12.65 33.33
C GLN A 634 1.34 12.24 33.72
N ARG A 635 2.30 13.19 33.74
CA ARG A 635 3.69 12.95 34.16
C ARG A 635 3.79 12.63 35.66
N LYS A 636 3.00 13.27 36.53
CA LYS A 636 2.95 12.96 37.97
C LYS A 636 2.45 11.55 38.24
N ARG A 637 1.42 11.11 37.51
CA ARG A 637 0.92 9.74 37.60
C ARG A 637 1.99 8.74 37.15
N GLY A 638 2.73 9.10 36.10
CA GLY A 638 3.81 8.32 35.51
C GLY A 638 3.33 7.32 34.46
N PHE A 639 4.20 7.00 33.50
CA PHE A 639 3.90 6.11 32.38
C PHE A 639 5.17 5.57 31.72
N THR A 640 5.01 4.63 30.77
CA THR A 640 6.09 4.15 29.91
C THR A 640 5.77 4.45 28.45
N LEU A 641 6.61 5.24 27.79
CA LEU A 641 6.54 5.52 26.35
C LEU A 641 7.42 4.54 25.58
N THR A 642 6.82 3.76 24.69
CA THR A 642 7.44 2.74 23.87
C THR A 642 7.46 3.16 22.40
N SER A 643 8.59 2.91 21.72
CA SER A 643 8.70 3.07 20.27
C SER A 643 9.78 2.15 19.69
N ALA A 644 9.48 1.48 18.58
CA ALA A 644 10.47 0.83 17.72
C ALA A 644 10.82 1.68 16.47
N ASN A 645 10.04 2.72 16.20
CA ASN A 645 10.24 3.66 15.09
C ASN A 645 9.79 5.08 15.49
N PRO A 646 10.68 5.91 16.06
CA PRO A 646 10.38 7.28 16.48
C PRO A 646 9.82 8.20 15.39
N GLN A 647 10.08 7.92 14.11
CA GLN A 647 9.59 8.73 13.00
C GLN A 647 8.09 8.52 12.72
N GLU A 648 7.52 7.41 13.19
CA GLU A 648 6.09 7.08 13.10
C GLU A 648 5.38 7.19 14.45
N CYS A 649 6.04 7.76 15.45
CA CYS A 649 5.50 7.92 16.80
C CYS A 649 5.56 9.38 17.23
N GLY A 650 4.44 9.90 17.74
CA GLY A 650 4.34 11.16 18.45
C GLY A 650 4.81 11.06 19.91
N GLY A 651 4.57 12.14 20.65
CA GLY A 651 4.84 12.20 22.09
C GLY A 651 3.70 11.67 22.95
N ARG A 652 4.01 11.52 24.24
CA ARG A 652 3.05 11.33 25.32
C ARG A 652 3.35 12.31 26.45
N ALA A 653 2.31 13.04 26.88
CA ALA A 653 2.41 14.13 27.82
C ALA A 653 3.54 15.10 27.47
N GLY A 654 3.66 15.47 26.19
CA GLY A 654 4.71 16.38 25.70
C GLY A 654 6.12 15.79 25.65
N ILE A 655 6.33 14.51 25.97
CA ILE A 655 7.63 13.84 25.88
C ILE A 655 7.63 12.93 24.64
N ARG A 656 8.62 13.06 23.77
CA ARG A 656 8.75 12.25 22.54
C ARG A 656 10.15 11.63 22.45
N ILE A 657 10.22 10.37 22.06
CA ILE A 657 11.49 9.73 21.66
C ILE A 657 11.82 10.23 20.25
N LEU A 658 13.02 10.77 20.05
CA LEU A 658 13.48 11.29 18.75
C LEU A 658 14.43 10.32 18.05
N GLU A 659 15.32 9.68 18.81
CA GLU A 659 16.37 8.83 18.26
C GLU A 659 16.64 7.63 19.16
N LEU A 660 16.86 6.46 18.54
CA LEU A 660 17.24 5.21 19.21
C LEU A 660 18.75 5.04 19.28
N GLU A 661 19.26 4.32 20.29
CA GLU A 661 20.69 3.92 20.34
C GLU A 661 21.03 2.93 19.23
N ALA A 662 20.17 1.92 19.05
CA ALA A 662 20.17 0.96 17.96
C ALA A 662 18.85 1.07 17.17
N PRO A 663 18.89 1.61 15.94
CA PRO A 663 17.72 1.71 15.05
C PRO A 663 17.02 0.36 14.85
N GLY A 664 15.68 0.37 14.77
CA GLY A 664 14.88 -0.84 14.53
C GLY A 664 14.72 -1.77 15.74
N ARG A 665 15.34 -1.47 16.88
CA ARG A 665 15.11 -2.18 18.14
C ARG A 665 14.11 -1.43 19.01
N LEU A 666 13.35 -2.16 19.82
CA LEU A 666 12.35 -1.57 20.72
C LEU A 666 13.02 -0.66 21.76
N ALA A 667 12.49 0.55 21.95
CA ALA A 667 12.84 1.43 23.04
C ALA A 667 11.68 1.61 24.01
N ARG A 668 12.02 1.84 25.29
CA ARG A 668 11.07 2.16 26.36
C ARG A 668 11.64 3.27 27.23
N LEU A 669 10.87 4.33 27.41
CA LEU A 669 11.14 5.46 28.28
C LEU A 669 10.12 5.44 29.43
N ASP A 670 10.58 5.11 30.61
CA ASP A 670 9.84 5.25 31.85
C ASP A 670 9.91 6.70 32.33
N VAL A 671 8.74 7.31 32.52
CA VAL A 671 8.55 8.67 33.04
C VAL A 671 7.84 8.55 34.38
N ASN A 672 8.55 8.81 35.49
CA ASN A 672 8.02 8.68 36.86
C ASN A 672 7.34 7.31 37.10
N ALA A 673 7.78 6.25 36.41
CA ALA A 673 7.06 4.99 36.37
C ALA A 673 6.99 4.34 37.76
N ARG A 674 5.84 3.73 38.06
CA ARG A 674 5.54 3.17 39.39
C ARG A 674 6.60 2.19 39.92
N GLN A 675 7.25 1.44 39.03
CA GLN A 675 8.25 0.43 39.36
C GLN A 675 9.57 1.00 39.94
N TRP A 676 9.75 2.33 39.91
CA TRP A 676 10.97 3.00 40.35
C TRP A 676 10.79 3.94 41.56
N ARG A 677 9.59 3.97 42.16
CA ARG A 677 9.17 4.99 43.16
C ARG A 677 9.95 4.98 44.48
N ASP A 678 10.70 3.93 44.81
CA ASP A 678 11.45 3.83 46.09
C ASP A 678 12.68 4.77 46.21
N ARG A 679 12.93 5.67 45.24
CA ARG A 679 14.08 6.61 45.25
C ARG A 679 13.75 8.05 44.77
N ALA A 680 12.50 8.48 44.72
CA ALA A 680 12.13 9.75 44.08
C ALA A 680 12.35 11.00 44.98
N ASN A 681 13.28 11.88 44.62
CA ASN A 681 13.42 13.25 45.17
C ASN A 681 13.41 14.35 44.09
N GLY A 682 13.01 14.05 42.85
CA GLY A 682 12.96 15.02 41.73
C GLY A 682 11.58 15.09 41.04
N PRO A 683 11.24 16.20 40.36
CA PRO A 683 9.95 16.39 39.69
C PRO A 683 9.75 15.55 38.41
N LEU A 684 10.84 15.04 37.81
CA LEU A 684 10.82 14.18 36.62
C LEU A 684 11.97 13.14 36.68
N ASP A 685 11.63 11.86 36.82
CA ASP A 685 12.54 10.69 36.75
C ASP A 685 12.38 10.02 35.37
N LEU A 686 13.47 9.99 34.59
CA LEU A 686 13.51 9.47 33.23
C LEU A 686 14.49 8.31 33.12
N ARG A 687 13.99 7.11 32.87
CA ARG A 687 14.82 5.90 32.71
C ARG A 687 14.41 5.16 31.45
N GLY A 688 15.33 4.45 30.80
CA GLY A 688 14.95 3.73 29.61
C GLY A 688 16.04 2.94 28.92
N MET A 689 15.60 2.14 27.95
CA MET A 689 16.45 1.28 27.14
C MET A 689 16.40 1.71 25.67
N ASN A 690 17.53 1.60 24.98
CA ASN A 690 17.67 1.84 23.54
C ASN A 690 17.28 3.27 23.09
N ILE A 691 17.43 4.28 23.95
CA ILE A 691 17.06 5.67 23.64
C ILE A 691 18.31 6.53 23.60
N ARG A 692 18.48 7.27 22.51
CA ARG A 692 19.59 8.19 22.33
C ARG A 692 19.18 9.63 22.59
N ARG A 693 18.01 10.06 22.09
CA ARG A 693 17.49 11.42 22.24
C ARG A 693 15.98 11.45 22.47
N ILE A 694 15.54 12.42 23.26
CA ILE A 694 14.14 12.73 23.50
C ILE A 694 13.90 14.24 23.37
N SER A 695 12.67 14.65 23.06
CA SER A 695 12.22 16.03 23.26
C SER A 695 11.22 16.10 24.40
N ILE A 696 11.24 17.20 25.13
CA ILE A 696 10.26 17.54 26.15
C ILE A 696 9.69 18.91 25.78
N ASP A 697 8.40 18.93 25.50
CA ASP A 697 7.62 20.15 25.36
C ASP A 697 7.03 20.52 26.72
N THR A 698 7.18 21.78 27.10
CA THR A 698 6.59 22.32 28.33
C THR A 698 5.66 23.45 27.93
N SER A 699 4.40 23.37 28.38
CA SER A 699 3.35 24.32 28.03
C SER A 699 3.83 25.76 28.27
N GLY A 700 4.09 26.49 27.17
CA GLY A 700 4.50 27.90 27.19
C GLY A 700 6.00 28.20 27.24
N HIS A 701 6.89 27.19 27.31
CA HIS A 701 8.35 27.41 27.45
C HIS A 701 9.21 26.80 26.32
N GLY A 702 8.57 26.27 25.27
CA GLY A 702 9.25 25.73 24.09
C GLY A 702 9.68 24.27 24.26
N THR A 703 10.27 23.72 23.20
CA THR A 703 10.73 22.33 23.16
C THR A 703 12.22 22.23 23.51
N THR A 704 12.55 21.46 24.54
CA THR A 704 13.94 21.13 24.91
C THR A 704 14.29 19.73 24.39
N VAL A 705 15.50 19.57 23.84
CA VAL A 705 16.02 18.26 23.41
C VAL A 705 17.04 17.76 24.41
N LEU A 706 16.86 16.53 24.89
CA LEU A 706 17.79 15.86 25.80
C LEU A 706 18.44 14.66 25.10
N LYS A 707 19.74 14.53 25.29
CA LYS A 707 20.54 13.39 24.85
C LYS A 707 20.92 12.54 26.06
N LYS A 708 20.90 11.22 25.88
CA LYS A 708 21.28 10.29 26.96
C LYS A 708 22.81 10.31 27.13
N GLY A 709 23.27 10.79 28.29
CA GLY A 709 24.66 10.72 28.72
C GLY A 709 24.99 9.38 29.41
N VAL A 710 26.21 9.26 29.94
CA VAL A 710 26.68 8.03 30.63
C VAL A 710 26.02 7.87 32.00
N VAL A 711 25.72 8.99 32.67
CA VAL A 711 25.19 9.02 34.04
C VAL A 711 23.83 9.73 34.10
N GLU A 712 23.65 10.85 33.38
CA GLU A 712 22.42 11.66 33.39
C GLU A 712 22.03 12.11 31.96
N TRP A 713 20.84 12.71 31.83
CA TRP A 713 20.38 13.33 30.59
C TRP A 713 21.02 14.72 30.43
N GLU A 714 21.55 15.00 29.24
CA GLU A 714 22.23 16.25 28.92
C GLU A 714 21.39 17.06 27.92
N GLU A 715 21.24 18.37 28.15
CA GLU A 715 20.56 19.26 27.21
C GLU A 715 21.42 19.45 25.96
N GLU A 716 20.81 19.23 24.79
CA GLU A 716 21.49 19.38 23.51
C GLU A 716 21.11 20.71 22.85
N LEU A 717 22.05 21.65 22.85
CA LEU A 717 21.89 22.98 22.26
C LEU A 717 21.88 22.98 20.71
N SER A 718 22.23 21.84 20.09
CA SER A 718 22.34 21.69 18.65
C SER A 718 21.10 21.02 18.05
N SER A 719 20.51 21.65 17.04
CA SER A 719 19.38 21.13 16.25
C SER A 719 19.80 20.09 15.20
N THR A 720 20.73 19.19 15.51
CA THR A 720 20.99 18.07 14.59
C THR A 720 19.69 17.27 14.42
N TYR A 721 19.21 17.15 13.19
CA TYR A 721 17.98 16.41 12.92
C TYR A 721 18.20 14.91 13.14
N ALA A 722 17.20 14.23 13.71
CA ALA A 722 17.26 12.78 13.85
C ALA A 722 17.24 12.15 12.45
N ARG A 723 18.22 11.28 12.16
CA ARG A 723 18.30 10.53 10.90
C ARG A 723 16.98 9.78 10.66
N ALA A 724 16.48 9.80 9.43
CA ALA A 724 15.37 8.94 9.05
C ALA A 724 15.84 7.48 8.97
N TYR A 725 15.17 6.59 9.71
CA TYR A 725 15.34 5.14 9.64
C TYR A 725 13.98 4.47 9.85
N GLY A 726 13.91 3.18 9.54
CA GLY A 726 12.69 2.40 9.66
C GLY A 726 12.61 1.33 8.57
N PRO A 727 11.54 0.55 8.55
CA PRO A 727 11.31 -0.46 7.52
C PRO A 727 11.12 0.18 6.13
N MET A 728 11.35 -0.57 5.05
CA MET A 728 11.31 -0.07 3.66
C MET A 728 9.98 0.54 3.25
N ILE A 729 8.86 0.08 3.84
CA ILE A 729 7.54 0.67 3.64
C ILE A 729 7.49 2.17 4.00
N ARG A 730 8.46 2.69 4.77
CA ARG A 730 8.62 4.15 4.99
C ARG A 730 8.72 4.95 3.70
N LEU A 731 9.26 4.39 2.63
CA LEU A 731 9.30 5.03 1.31
C LEU A 731 7.89 5.37 0.80
N LEU A 732 6.90 4.57 1.19
CA LEU A 732 5.52 4.78 0.77
C LEU A 732 4.88 5.98 1.46
N SER A 733 5.41 6.45 2.60
CA SER A 733 4.95 7.67 3.27
C SER A 733 5.54 8.95 2.65
N THR A 734 6.00 8.90 1.40
CA THR A 734 6.46 10.08 0.65
C THR A 734 5.34 11.11 0.49
N SER A 735 5.67 12.41 0.59
CA SER A 735 4.71 13.51 0.40
C SER A 735 4.51 13.90 -1.07
N ALA A 736 5.46 13.52 -1.94
CA ALA A 736 5.42 13.79 -3.38
C ALA A 736 5.58 12.49 -4.17
N ALA A 737 5.30 12.55 -5.48
CA ALA A 737 5.45 11.44 -6.40
C ALA A 737 6.81 10.72 -6.23
N LEU A 738 6.80 9.39 -6.19
CA LEU A 738 8.01 8.60 -6.00
C LEU A 738 8.85 8.60 -7.29
N THR A 739 10.15 8.88 -7.19
CA THR A 739 11.03 8.86 -8.37
C THR A 739 11.70 7.49 -8.52
N LEU A 740 11.43 6.82 -9.63
CA LEU A 740 12.06 5.56 -10.04
C LEU A 740 13.13 5.86 -11.10
N VAL A 741 14.41 5.73 -10.78
CA VAL A 741 15.51 5.92 -11.74
C VAL A 741 15.93 4.57 -12.30
N ALA A 742 15.41 4.22 -13.47
CA ALA A 742 15.72 2.96 -14.16
C ALA A 742 17.08 3.05 -14.86
N GLY A 743 17.84 1.95 -14.88
CA GLY A 743 18.97 1.79 -15.79
C GLY A 743 18.54 1.86 -17.26
N THR A 744 19.50 2.11 -18.16
CA THR A 744 19.22 2.25 -19.61
C THR A 744 18.93 0.92 -20.32
N ASP A 745 19.04 -0.21 -19.62
CA ASP A 745 18.75 -1.53 -20.17
C ASP A 745 17.24 -1.87 -20.07
N PRO A 746 16.70 -2.67 -21.02
CA PRO A 746 15.28 -3.01 -21.02
C PRO A 746 14.78 -3.72 -19.74
N SER A 747 15.64 -4.47 -19.05
CA SER A 747 15.26 -5.19 -17.83
C SER A 747 15.01 -4.22 -16.68
N SER A 748 15.90 -3.26 -16.47
CA SER A 748 15.74 -2.21 -15.46
C SER A 748 14.48 -1.37 -15.71
N ARG A 749 14.21 -1.02 -16.98
CA ARG A 749 12.98 -0.29 -17.34
C ARG A 749 11.72 -1.10 -17.06
N SER A 750 11.71 -2.39 -17.43
CA SER A 750 10.60 -3.30 -17.15
C SER A 750 10.31 -3.45 -15.65
N ILE A 751 11.37 -3.55 -14.83
CA ILE A 751 11.25 -3.57 -13.36
C ILE A 751 10.63 -2.26 -12.85
N ALA A 752 11.11 -1.11 -13.30
CA ALA A 752 10.56 0.19 -12.90
C ALA A 752 9.08 0.33 -13.27
N GLN A 753 8.69 -0.12 -14.47
CA GLN A 753 7.27 -0.13 -14.91
C GLN A 753 6.41 -1.06 -14.05
N ARG A 754 6.92 -2.24 -13.68
CA ARG A 754 6.20 -3.15 -12.79
C ARG A 754 6.02 -2.56 -11.40
N ILE A 755 7.07 -2.00 -10.81
CA ILE A 755 7.01 -1.32 -9.51
C ILE A 755 6.05 -0.12 -9.57
N ALA A 756 6.09 0.70 -10.63
CA ALA A 756 5.18 1.83 -10.80
C ALA A 756 3.71 1.39 -10.82
N HIS A 757 3.41 0.31 -11.54
CA HIS A 757 2.07 -0.26 -11.57
C HIS A 757 1.64 -0.78 -10.20
N ASP A 758 2.50 -1.51 -9.50
CA ASP A 758 2.18 -2.07 -8.19
C ASP A 758 1.96 -0.96 -7.14
N LEU A 759 2.74 0.13 -7.19
CA LEU A 759 2.52 1.34 -6.38
C LEU A 759 1.15 1.99 -6.64
N TYR A 760 0.72 2.03 -7.90
CA TYR A 760 -0.58 2.56 -8.27
C TYR A 760 -1.74 1.64 -7.80
N VAL A 761 -1.63 0.34 -8.05
CA VAL A 761 -2.68 -0.65 -7.74
C VAL A 761 -2.80 -0.94 -6.25
N TYR A 762 -1.70 -0.98 -5.49
CA TYR A 762 -1.75 -1.34 -4.07
C TYR A 762 -1.72 -0.16 -3.11
N HIS A 763 -1.15 0.97 -3.54
CA HIS A 763 -0.96 2.13 -2.65
C HIS A 763 -1.57 3.44 -3.19
N ARG A 764 -2.11 3.43 -4.42
CA ARG A 764 -2.64 4.62 -5.12
C ARG A 764 -1.60 5.73 -5.31
N LEU A 765 -0.31 5.40 -5.15
CA LEU A 765 0.76 6.39 -5.19
C LEU A 765 1.13 6.77 -6.61
N ASP A 766 1.41 8.05 -6.81
CA ASP A 766 2.06 8.53 -8.02
C ASP A 766 3.54 8.11 -8.03
N SER A 767 4.02 7.75 -9.21
CA SER A 767 5.43 7.46 -9.45
C SER A 767 5.88 7.97 -10.82
N GLU A 768 7.07 8.55 -10.87
CA GLU A 768 7.71 9.02 -12.08
C GLU A 768 8.88 8.10 -12.44
N ILE A 769 8.94 7.64 -13.68
CA ILE A 769 10.08 6.86 -14.19
C ILE A 769 11.02 7.82 -14.94
N LEU A 770 12.27 7.86 -14.50
CA LEU A 770 13.35 8.65 -15.09
C LEU A 770 14.47 7.75 -15.62
N GLU A 771 15.11 8.20 -16.70
CA GLU A 771 16.36 7.61 -17.18
C GLU A 771 17.55 8.18 -16.39
N PRO A 772 18.71 7.51 -16.33
CA PRO A 772 19.82 7.93 -15.47
C PRO A 772 20.37 9.30 -15.84
N HIS A 773 20.37 9.65 -17.13
CA HIS A 773 20.82 10.98 -17.58
C HIS A 773 19.91 12.10 -17.04
N ASP A 774 18.60 11.91 -17.07
CA ASP A 774 17.62 12.88 -16.55
C ASP A 774 17.68 12.97 -15.01
N ALA A 775 18.04 11.87 -14.35
CA ALA A 775 18.21 11.80 -12.90
C ALA A 775 19.54 12.40 -12.42
N LEU A 776 20.62 12.32 -13.21
CA LEU A 776 21.93 12.89 -12.89
C LEU A 776 21.92 14.42 -12.84
N GLU A 777 20.98 15.07 -13.53
CA GLU A 777 20.70 16.51 -13.37
C GLU A 777 19.99 16.83 -12.05
N ARG A 778 19.47 15.82 -11.34
CA ARG A 778 18.55 15.99 -10.20
C ARG A 778 18.96 15.31 -8.89
N THR A 779 19.86 14.31 -8.84
CA THR A 779 20.34 13.70 -7.57
C THR A 779 21.52 12.71 -7.70
N ALA A 780 22.11 12.36 -6.54
CA ALA A 780 23.52 12.03 -6.28
C ALA A 780 24.19 10.82 -6.98
N ARG A 781 25.52 10.88 -6.98
CA ARG A 781 26.47 9.93 -7.60
C ARG A 781 26.63 8.64 -6.76
N VAL A 782 26.15 7.51 -7.27
CA VAL A 782 26.53 6.16 -6.80
C VAL A 782 27.43 5.53 -7.85
N SER A 783 28.58 4.97 -7.46
CA SER A 783 29.49 4.25 -8.37
C SER A 783 29.63 2.78 -7.97
N PHE A 784 29.61 1.90 -8.98
CA PHE A 784 29.93 0.47 -8.85
C PHE A 784 31.29 0.23 -9.52
N PRO A 785 32.28 -0.35 -8.83
CA PRO A 785 33.65 -0.40 -9.33
C PRO A 785 33.85 -1.28 -10.59
N THR A 786 33.01 -2.30 -10.85
CA THR A 786 33.04 -3.12 -12.09
C THR A 786 31.69 -3.86 -12.34
N LYS A 787 31.50 -4.45 -13.54
CA LYS A 787 30.41 -5.41 -13.84
C LYS A 787 30.54 -6.70 -13.00
N GLY A 788 29.43 -7.20 -12.44
CA GLY A 788 29.34 -8.53 -11.82
C GLY A 788 29.98 -8.68 -10.44
N VAL A 789 30.44 -7.57 -9.84
CA VAL A 789 31.13 -7.58 -8.56
C VAL A 789 30.63 -6.40 -7.72
N MET A 790 29.91 -6.71 -6.65
CA MET A 790 29.52 -5.75 -5.63
C MET A 790 30.53 -5.76 -4.49
N THR A 791 30.87 -4.59 -3.95
CA THR A 791 31.62 -4.48 -2.70
C THR A 791 30.70 -4.01 -1.59
N VAL A 792 30.47 -4.84 -0.57
CA VAL A 792 29.65 -4.51 0.60
C VAL A 792 30.56 -4.50 1.84
N GLY A 793 30.79 -3.33 2.42
CA GLY A 793 31.67 -3.19 3.59
C GLY A 793 33.10 -3.69 3.35
N GLY A 794 33.62 -3.55 2.12
CA GLY A 794 34.95 -4.03 1.72
C GLY A 794 35.03 -5.52 1.32
N LYS A 795 33.92 -6.28 1.41
CA LYS A 795 33.85 -7.68 0.95
C LYS A 795 33.34 -7.77 -0.48
N LEU A 796 33.94 -8.66 -1.26
CA LEU A 796 33.58 -8.96 -2.64
C LEU A 796 32.37 -9.90 -2.69
N VAL A 797 31.34 -9.53 -3.45
CA VAL A 797 30.16 -10.36 -3.72
C VAL A 797 30.07 -10.56 -5.23
N TYR A 798 30.28 -11.80 -5.68
CA TYR A 798 30.42 -12.17 -7.10
C TYR A 798 29.55 -13.36 -7.51
N GLU A 799 28.74 -13.89 -6.59
CA GLU A 799 27.83 -15.01 -6.86
C GLU A 799 26.74 -14.57 -7.85
N SER A 800 26.47 -15.40 -8.87
CA SER A 800 25.38 -15.18 -9.83
C SER A 800 24.03 -15.28 -9.13
N GLY A 801 23.03 -14.53 -9.61
CA GLY A 801 21.72 -14.41 -8.97
C GLY A 801 21.74 -13.56 -7.69
N THR A 802 22.87 -12.93 -7.34
CA THR A 802 22.93 -12.10 -6.12
C THR A 802 22.41 -10.70 -6.37
N GLY A 803 21.37 -10.35 -5.63
CA GLY A 803 20.76 -9.03 -5.57
C GLY A 803 20.99 -8.33 -4.24
N ILE A 804 20.97 -7.00 -4.24
CA ILE A 804 20.95 -6.18 -3.04
C ILE A 804 19.79 -5.19 -3.12
N ILE A 805 19.11 -5.04 -1.99
CA ILE A 805 18.17 -3.97 -1.73
C ILE A 805 18.54 -3.30 -0.41
N THR A 806 18.65 -1.98 -0.40
CA THR A 806 18.99 -1.23 0.81
C THR A 806 18.24 0.09 0.87
N LEU A 807 17.80 0.45 2.08
CA LEU A 807 17.24 1.75 2.39
C LEU A 807 18.35 2.65 2.95
N HIS A 808 18.57 3.77 2.29
CA HIS A 808 19.59 4.75 2.65
C HIS A 808 18.94 6.11 2.89
N PRO A 809 19.44 6.96 3.80
CA PRO A 809 19.05 8.37 3.81
C PRO A 809 19.29 9.01 2.46
N HIS A 810 18.41 9.91 2.06
CA HIS A 810 18.59 10.56 0.79
C HIS A 810 19.85 11.44 0.81
N PRO A 811 20.74 11.34 -0.20
CA PRO A 811 22.08 11.96 -0.15
C PRO A 811 22.05 13.49 -0.15
N THR A 812 20.97 14.10 -0.65
CA THR A 812 20.80 15.57 -0.70
C THR A 812 19.55 16.06 0.04
N SER A 813 18.79 15.16 0.69
CA SER A 813 17.57 15.53 1.43
C SER A 813 17.68 14.95 2.84
N LEU A 814 17.72 15.84 3.83
CA LEU A 814 17.92 15.48 5.24
C LEU A 814 16.79 14.58 5.79
N TYR A 815 15.59 14.66 5.21
CA TYR A 815 14.40 13.89 5.61
C TYR A 815 14.00 12.82 4.60
N GLY A 816 14.64 12.83 3.43
CA GLY A 816 14.35 11.89 2.36
C GLY A 816 14.95 10.52 2.65
N LEU A 817 14.35 9.52 2.02
CA LEU A 817 14.90 8.17 1.94
C LEU A 817 15.15 7.84 0.47
N ALA A 818 16.12 6.97 0.22
CA ALA A 818 16.38 6.38 -1.08
C ALA A 818 16.49 4.87 -0.92
N ALA A 819 15.84 4.11 -1.80
CA ALA A 819 16.09 2.67 -1.93
C ALA A 819 17.03 2.42 -3.11
N ILE A 820 18.05 1.61 -2.89
CA ILE A 820 18.94 1.15 -3.96
C ILE A 820 18.61 -0.31 -4.20
N ILE A 821 18.26 -0.64 -5.45
CA ILE A 821 18.03 -2.01 -5.91
C ILE A 821 19.05 -2.30 -7.00
N ALA A 822 19.91 -3.29 -6.76
CA ALA A 822 20.95 -3.67 -7.72
C ALA A 822 21.13 -5.18 -7.73
N GLY A 823 21.70 -5.69 -8.82
CA GLY A 823 22.05 -7.10 -8.96
C GLY A 823 23.37 -7.26 -9.70
N ASN A 824 24.08 -8.36 -9.42
CA ASN A 824 25.30 -8.71 -10.14
C ASN A 824 24.99 -9.13 -11.60
N ASP A 825 23.78 -9.63 -11.85
CA ASP A 825 23.21 -10.01 -13.14
C ASP A 825 21.69 -9.71 -13.19
N SER A 826 21.01 -10.10 -14.29
CA SER A 826 19.56 -9.90 -14.44
C SER A 826 18.76 -10.64 -13.37
N GLU A 827 19.21 -11.82 -12.99
CA GLU A 827 18.53 -12.69 -12.03
C GLU A 827 18.59 -12.09 -10.62
N GLY A 828 19.77 -11.65 -10.19
CA GLY A 828 19.94 -10.95 -8.92
C GLY A 828 19.15 -9.64 -8.86
N LEU A 829 19.08 -8.90 -9.96
CA LEU A 829 18.28 -7.68 -10.03
C LEU A 829 16.78 -7.99 -9.92
N GLU A 830 16.31 -9.02 -10.62
CA GLU A 830 14.92 -9.49 -10.56
C GLU A 830 14.53 -9.97 -9.15
N LEU A 831 15.40 -10.76 -8.51
CA LEU A 831 15.21 -11.24 -7.15
C LEU A 831 15.17 -10.09 -6.15
N ALA A 832 16.09 -9.12 -6.23
CA ALA A 832 16.07 -7.95 -5.37
C ALA A 832 14.83 -7.07 -5.59
N ALA A 833 14.41 -6.89 -6.84
CA ALA A 833 13.22 -6.11 -7.18
C ALA A 833 11.93 -6.77 -6.65
N ARG A 834 11.83 -8.10 -6.66
CA ARG A 834 10.68 -8.82 -6.08
C ARG A 834 10.53 -8.62 -4.58
N LEU A 835 11.61 -8.32 -3.88
CA LEU A 835 11.57 -7.95 -2.46
C LEU A 835 10.99 -6.53 -2.24
N PHE A 836 10.92 -5.70 -3.29
CA PHE A 836 10.41 -4.34 -3.20
C PHE A 836 8.89 -4.31 -3.33
N LEU A 837 8.23 -4.07 -2.20
CA LEU A 837 6.89 -3.48 -2.08
C LEU A 837 5.84 -4.02 -3.09
N SER A 838 5.78 -5.34 -3.25
CA SER A 838 4.62 -6.03 -3.82
C SER A 838 3.44 -6.00 -2.84
N ALA A 839 2.23 -6.31 -3.32
CA ALA A 839 0.91 -6.35 -2.65
C ALA A 839 0.85 -6.54 -1.12
N GLN A 840 1.78 -7.33 -0.57
CA GLN A 840 1.93 -7.57 0.88
C GLN A 840 3.37 -7.47 1.40
N ALA A 841 4.41 -7.36 0.55
CA ALA A 841 5.81 -7.25 0.99
C ALA A 841 6.05 -6.01 1.86
N CYS A 842 5.27 -4.95 1.63
CA CYS A 842 5.18 -3.77 2.48
C CYS A 842 4.93 -4.10 3.96
N ARG A 843 4.23 -5.20 4.24
CA ARG A 843 3.73 -5.55 5.56
C ARG A 843 4.42 -6.78 6.18
N SER A 844 5.46 -7.34 5.55
CA SER A 844 6.09 -8.58 6.04
C SER A 844 7.62 -8.63 6.11
N ARG A 845 8.46 -7.85 5.41
CA ARG A 845 9.95 -7.89 5.62
C ARG A 845 10.71 -6.61 5.23
N THR A 846 11.87 -6.40 5.85
CA THR A 846 13.02 -5.68 5.26
C THR A 846 14.25 -6.58 5.14
N GLY A 847 15.01 -6.39 4.06
CA GLY A 847 16.16 -7.22 3.68
C GLY A 847 17.31 -7.25 4.70
N GLN A 848 18.20 -8.23 4.49
CA GLN A 848 19.32 -8.59 5.36
C GLN A 848 20.23 -7.39 5.70
N SER A 849 20.41 -7.12 7.00
CA SER A 849 21.51 -6.28 7.48
C SER A 849 22.74 -7.13 7.76
N TRP A 850 23.83 -6.88 7.04
CA TRP A 850 25.14 -7.35 7.47
C TRP A 850 25.64 -6.41 8.57
N ASP A 851 25.64 -6.89 9.81
CA ASP A 851 26.22 -6.17 10.95
C ASP A 851 27.74 -6.31 10.86
N VAL A 852 28.45 -5.21 10.61
CA VAL A 852 29.92 -5.19 10.57
C VAL A 852 30.42 -4.70 11.93
N SER A 853 30.72 -5.66 12.81
CA SER A 853 31.54 -5.40 13.98
C SER A 853 32.93 -4.93 13.53
N ARG A 854 33.37 -3.79 14.09
CA ARG A 854 34.74 -3.27 13.99
C ARG A 854 35.75 -4.39 14.27
N ASP A 855 36.61 -4.70 13.30
CA ASP A 855 38.04 -4.95 13.49
C ASP A 855 38.71 -5.26 12.15
N GLY A 856 39.88 -4.67 11.91
CA GLY A 856 40.77 -5.05 10.81
C GLY A 856 41.32 -3.88 10.00
N ALA A 857 42.35 -3.21 10.52
CA ALA A 857 43.25 -2.38 9.72
C ALA A 857 44.05 -3.27 8.74
N GLY A 858 44.21 -2.87 7.47
CA GLY A 858 45.16 -3.55 6.59
C GLY A 858 45.06 -3.28 5.09
N GLN A 859 45.92 -2.37 4.62
CA GLN A 859 46.60 -2.32 3.31
C GLN A 859 45.79 -2.13 2.02
N GLY A 860 45.97 -0.94 1.43
CA GLY A 860 45.54 -0.61 0.08
C GLY A 860 46.44 -1.21 -0.99
N VAL A 861 45.82 -1.67 -2.08
CA VAL A 861 46.48 -2.05 -3.33
C VAL A 861 46.03 -1.05 -4.40
N SER A 862 46.99 -0.30 -4.97
CA SER A 862 46.75 0.57 -6.12
C SER A 862 46.85 -0.23 -7.41
N LEU A 863 45.88 -0.09 -8.32
CA LEU A 863 45.99 -0.50 -9.71
C LEU A 863 45.90 0.74 -10.61
N GLU A 864 46.89 0.89 -11.50
CA GLU A 864 47.04 2.01 -12.43
C GLU A 864 45.98 2.02 -13.56
N PRO A 865 45.69 3.19 -14.15
CA PRO A 865 44.61 3.35 -15.12
C PRO A 865 45.07 3.07 -16.55
N GLY A 866 44.51 2.03 -17.17
CA GLY A 866 44.64 1.76 -18.61
C GLY A 866 43.37 1.14 -19.16
N GLU A 867 42.82 1.76 -20.21
CA GLU A 867 41.71 1.29 -21.07
C GLU A 867 40.28 1.42 -20.52
N SER A 868 39.82 2.67 -20.37
CA SER A 868 38.40 3.02 -20.19
C SER A 868 37.65 3.09 -21.52
N GLN A 869 37.14 1.94 -22.01
CA GLN A 869 36.04 1.93 -22.99
C GLN A 869 35.00 0.84 -22.69
N ARG A 870 33.74 1.29 -22.53
CA ARG A 870 32.44 0.61 -22.76
C ARG A 870 32.00 -0.55 -21.85
N PHE A 871 31.56 -0.30 -20.60
CA PHE A 871 30.78 -1.32 -19.87
C PHE A 871 29.71 -0.69 -18.95
N GLY A 872 28.43 -0.78 -19.33
CA GLY A 872 27.27 -0.25 -18.59
C GLY A 872 26.78 -1.14 -17.42
N ILE A 873 26.24 -0.48 -16.39
CA ILE A 873 25.75 -1.00 -15.09
C ILE A 873 24.26 -1.40 -15.21
N ARG A 874 23.80 -2.40 -14.44
CA ARG A 874 22.37 -2.69 -14.24
C ARG A 874 21.99 -2.45 -12.78
N GLY A 875 21.22 -1.40 -12.52
CA GLY A 875 20.80 -1.01 -11.18
C GLY A 875 19.74 0.07 -11.27
N MET A 876 18.87 0.13 -10.26
CA MET A 876 17.80 1.11 -10.14
C MET A 876 17.95 1.86 -8.81
N VAL A 877 17.84 3.18 -8.85
CA VAL A 877 17.77 4.01 -7.64
C VAL A 877 16.36 4.54 -7.50
N LEU A 878 15.76 4.29 -6.34
CA LEU A 878 14.48 4.85 -5.92
C LEU A 878 14.77 6.03 -5.01
N GLY A 879 14.33 7.22 -5.38
CA GLY A 879 14.46 8.42 -4.55
C GLY A 879 13.10 8.90 -4.04
N CYS A 880 12.95 9.12 -2.73
CA CYS A 880 11.88 9.96 -2.19
C CYS A 880 12.38 11.40 -2.05
N ARG A 881 11.64 12.35 -2.64
CA ARG A 881 11.94 13.78 -2.53
C ARG A 881 11.23 14.38 -1.30
N VAL A 882 12.01 14.88 -0.34
CA VAL A 882 11.51 15.78 0.72
C VAL A 882 12.51 16.94 0.85
N GLU A 883 12.35 18.01 0.08
CA GLU A 883 13.19 19.20 0.22
C GLU A 883 12.65 20.11 1.34
N VAL A 884 13.53 20.60 2.21
CA VAL A 884 13.30 21.80 3.04
C VAL A 884 14.61 22.57 3.24
N GLU A 885 14.49 23.89 3.09
CA GLU A 885 15.41 25.02 3.37
C GLU A 885 16.92 24.80 3.33
N ARG A 886 17.57 25.51 2.39
CA ARG A 886 18.96 25.95 2.54
C ARG A 886 19.05 26.90 3.74
N GLY A 887 19.21 26.35 4.93
CA GLY A 887 19.96 27.01 6.00
C GLY A 887 21.44 26.81 5.71
N ASP A 888 22.18 27.91 5.61
CA ASP A 888 23.63 27.94 5.32
C ASP A 888 24.41 26.89 6.12
N VAL A 889 24.91 25.84 5.45
CA VAL A 889 25.97 24.97 5.99
C VAL A 889 26.99 24.67 4.89
N LEU A 890 28.23 25.01 5.26
CA LEU A 890 29.47 25.11 4.52
C LEU A 890 29.83 23.92 3.62
N ASP A 891 30.44 24.24 2.48
CA ASP A 891 31.21 23.35 1.61
C ASP A 891 32.18 22.45 2.41
N GLY A 892 32.12 21.15 2.15
CA GLY A 892 33.03 20.13 2.69
C GLY A 892 32.81 18.77 2.05
#